data_AF-E9FC98-F1
#
_entry.id   AF-E9FC98-F1
#
_cell.length_a   1.000
_cell.length_b   1.000
_cell.length_c   1.000
_cell.angle_alpha   90.00
_cell.angle_beta   90.00
_cell.angle_gamma   90.00
#
_symmetry.space_group_name_H-M   'P 1'
#
loop_
_entity.id
_entity.type
_entity.pdbx_description
1 polymer ?
#
loop_
_entity_poly.entity_id
_entity_poly.type
_entity_poly.pdbx_seq_one_letter_code
_entity_poly.pdbx_strand_id
1 'polypeptide(L)'
;MQTETLILLAAATFLFVLYTTVLQPALFSPLARIPTAHWSCSLSNYWILRARKQARENQTLFKAHLRHGPIVRVAPNTLSVDGVDAMRAIYQGGYEKSDWYRVFDNYGVPHMFSTLGSREHSRRKRMISNVYSKSYIHASAPARAQSRAILLGRLVPLLRREAATPGANGTEVQSIFMATTMDLISSYIFGLGNGTNFIEDSSYRDHWLQLYLSRHHHHFWPQELPSLTRLFRKLGVRLYPSFVDDANQEIRAWNKTMCDRAEQSMNNDVKGRCLPADEAVVFKAMHAGIDKEENTEGQGSLLYTTSIQQRSLAVASEILDHLLAGHETAGIVLTYIAWRLSRAPDVQEQLRTELLSLDMEPPANDGGALADPKQLDALPVLHAIVMETLRLHAPIPGPQPRSTPYPGCRIGGYDIPGGVRIASLAHTLHLDERVYPDARRWDHARWLGREGDGENGRQMNRQFWAFGSGGRMCIGSNFALTGIKNIVAAIYTNFTTAVVDDAGMEQTDGYSSRPAGDKLYLRFTAAAAVATVAVDVMVHPMDTIITRVQSPAYKTQYRQRNGLFHRNLFLGLYQGFGPTLLAGIPASAAFFFVYEASKTLFDRGHLGSIPLPIAHAMSGAAADLTACAIINPAEVLKQNAQVSTTERLLPGQRSHVLKTLRQFTRHPTRLWTGYTMLVASSLPGTSLTFSLYEWLKRKMARDDEELARSIPHQMKVSAVSAAVAAGCASCIFVPVDVVKTRMRLAAGGDEPAAPTCEGRATRPGPMAVARDVLRVEGVRGLFRGLSLTFVAGMFGAGLYLGCYEGCKLYLGQKEEDIAV
;
A
#
# COMPACT_ATOMS: atom_id res chain seq x y z
N MET A 1 -58.25 -16.28 -54.57
CA MET A 1 -58.26 -16.93 -53.24
C MET A 1 -56.88 -17.10 -52.62
N GLN A 2 -56.00 -18.03 -53.02
CA GLN A 2 -54.73 -18.26 -52.29
C GLN A 2 -53.78 -17.04 -52.25
N THR A 3 -53.69 -16.27 -53.34
CA THR A 3 -52.83 -15.08 -53.43
C THR A 3 -53.34 -13.90 -52.61
N GLU A 4 -54.66 -13.67 -52.60
CA GLU A 4 -55.30 -12.61 -51.82
C GLU A 4 -55.16 -12.85 -50.32
N THR A 5 -55.31 -14.11 -49.87
CA THR A 5 -55.09 -14.48 -48.48
C THR A 5 -53.63 -14.26 -48.04
N LEU A 6 -52.66 -14.55 -48.92
CA LEU A 6 -51.24 -14.32 -48.65
C LEU A 6 -50.90 -12.83 -48.54
N ILE A 7 -51.48 -11.99 -49.39
CA ILE A 7 -51.32 -10.52 -49.35
C ILE A 7 -51.93 -9.95 -48.07
N LEU A 8 -53.14 -10.39 -47.70
CA LEU A 8 -53.79 -9.99 -46.45
C LEU A 8 -52.99 -10.41 -45.21
N LEU A 9 -52.44 -11.63 -45.20
CA LEU A 9 -51.60 -12.12 -44.11
C LEU A 9 -50.29 -11.33 -44.00
N ALA A 10 -49.65 -11.03 -45.14
CA ALA A 10 -48.44 -10.22 -45.19
C ALA A 10 -48.70 -8.78 -44.72
N ALA A 11 -49.81 -8.17 -45.15
CA ALA A 11 -50.22 -6.83 -44.73
C ALA A 11 -50.56 -6.79 -43.23
N ALA A 12 -51.32 -7.77 -42.71
CA ALA A 12 -51.63 -7.88 -41.29
C ALA A 12 -50.35 -8.08 -40.46
N THR A 13 -49.42 -8.91 -40.93
CA THR A 13 -48.12 -9.11 -40.28
C THR A 13 -47.30 -7.83 -40.29
N PHE A 14 -47.24 -7.12 -41.42
CA PHE A 14 -46.55 -5.84 -41.54
C PHE A 14 -47.14 -4.79 -40.60
N LEU A 15 -48.46 -4.65 -40.55
CA LEU A 15 -49.16 -3.72 -39.65
C LEU A 15 -48.95 -4.10 -38.18
N PHE A 16 -48.99 -5.39 -37.85
CA PHE A 16 -48.71 -5.88 -36.50
C PHE A 16 -47.27 -5.59 -36.08
N VAL A 17 -46.30 -5.82 -36.95
CA VAL A 17 -44.88 -5.50 -36.70
C VAL A 17 -44.69 -3.99 -36.60
N LEU A 18 -45.26 -3.19 -37.50
CA LEU A 18 -45.21 -1.73 -37.45
C LEU A 18 -45.83 -1.19 -36.14
N TYR A 19 -46.98 -1.73 -35.73
CA TYR A 19 -47.62 -1.35 -34.49
C TYR A 19 -46.77 -1.71 -33.27
N THR A 20 -46.31 -2.95 -33.17
CA THR A 20 -45.58 -3.44 -31.99
C THR A 20 -44.15 -2.89 -31.88
N THR A 21 -43.48 -2.60 -32.99
CA THR A 21 -42.07 -2.17 -33.00
C THR A 21 -41.88 -0.67 -33.16
N VAL A 22 -42.84 0.03 -33.78
CA VAL A 22 -42.73 1.48 -34.06
C VAL A 22 -43.79 2.28 -33.34
N LEU A 23 -45.07 2.04 -33.62
CA LEU A 23 -46.15 2.90 -33.12
C LEU A 23 -46.33 2.78 -31.61
N GLN A 24 -46.37 1.56 -31.07
CA GLN A 24 -46.57 1.32 -29.64
C GLN A 24 -45.40 1.89 -28.82
N PRO A 25 -44.12 1.59 -29.12
CA PRO A 25 -43.01 2.12 -28.31
C PRO A 25 -42.83 3.63 -28.42
N ALA A 26 -43.15 4.23 -29.57
CA ALA A 26 -42.92 5.66 -29.82
C ALA A 26 -44.08 6.56 -29.36
N LEU A 27 -45.33 6.15 -29.55
CA LEU A 27 -46.50 7.03 -29.35
C LEU A 27 -47.41 6.60 -28.20
N PHE A 28 -47.63 5.30 -28.03
CA PHE A 28 -48.64 4.79 -27.09
C PHE A 28 -48.05 4.24 -25.78
N SER A 29 -46.74 4.07 -25.71
CA SER A 29 -46.06 3.63 -24.49
C SER A 29 -46.15 4.70 -23.41
N PRO A 30 -46.35 4.35 -22.12
CA PRO A 30 -46.21 5.29 -21.01
C PRO A 30 -44.84 6.00 -21.00
N LEU A 31 -43.82 5.34 -21.57
CA LEU A 31 -42.46 5.88 -21.72
C LEU A 31 -42.33 6.94 -22.82
N ALA A 32 -43.34 7.16 -23.67
CA ALA A 32 -43.29 8.13 -24.76
C ALA A 32 -43.18 9.58 -24.27
N ARG A 33 -43.64 9.86 -23.04
CA ARG A 33 -43.55 11.18 -22.41
C ARG A 33 -42.18 11.51 -21.82
N ILE A 34 -41.31 10.51 -21.69
CA ILE A 34 -39.97 10.67 -21.11
C ILE A 34 -39.02 11.20 -22.20
N PRO A 35 -38.23 12.24 -21.94
CA PRO A 35 -37.24 12.75 -22.87
C PRO A 35 -36.29 11.65 -23.38
N THR A 36 -36.06 11.59 -24.69
CA THR A 36 -35.15 10.62 -25.30
C THR A 36 -33.76 11.24 -25.51
N ALA A 37 -32.70 10.48 -25.21
CA ALA A 37 -31.32 10.93 -25.46
C ALA A 37 -31.00 11.09 -26.95
N HIS A 38 -31.68 10.31 -27.79
CA HIS A 38 -31.58 10.33 -29.24
C HIS A 38 -32.92 9.89 -29.84
N TRP A 39 -33.26 10.37 -31.04
CA TRP A 39 -34.56 10.09 -31.68
C TRP A 39 -34.79 8.58 -31.87
N SER A 40 -33.73 7.80 -32.07
CA SER A 40 -33.84 6.35 -32.26
C SER A 40 -34.13 5.58 -30.96
N CYS A 41 -33.97 6.20 -29.79
CA CYS A 41 -34.12 5.51 -28.49
C CYS A 41 -35.55 5.07 -28.21
N SER A 42 -36.56 5.65 -28.87
CA SER A 42 -37.94 5.16 -28.78
C SER A 42 -38.17 3.88 -29.58
N LEU A 43 -37.33 3.60 -30.58
CA LEU A 43 -37.51 2.53 -31.57
C LEU A 43 -36.49 1.39 -31.45
N SER A 44 -35.26 1.70 -31.02
CA SER A 44 -34.15 0.76 -31.08
C SER A 44 -33.15 0.92 -29.93
N ASN A 45 -32.56 -0.20 -29.54
CA ASN A 45 -31.44 -0.26 -28.58
C ASN A 45 -30.11 0.20 -29.20
N TYR A 46 -30.04 0.41 -30.52
CA TYR A 46 -28.78 0.64 -31.24
C TYR A 46 -27.94 1.79 -30.66
N TRP A 47 -28.56 2.91 -30.31
CA TRP A 47 -27.85 4.09 -29.81
C TRP A 47 -27.03 3.78 -28.54
N ILE A 48 -27.66 3.20 -27.52
CA ILE A 48 -26.98 2.86 -26.26
C ILE A 48 -26.04 1.66 -26.44
N LEU A 49 -26.42 0.66 -27.25
CA LEU A 49 -25.56 -0.49 -27.53
C LEU A 49 -24.28 -0.09 -28.27
N ARG A 50 -24.34 0.89 -29.17
CA ARG A 50 -23.15 1.45 -29.83
C ARG A 50 -22.25 2.16 -28.83
N ALA A 51 -22.81 2.98 -27.94
CA ALA A 51 -22.02 3.66 -26.89
C ALA A 51 -21.31 2.64 -25.97
N ARG A 52 -22.02 1.58 -25.56
CA ARG A 52 -21.46 0.46 -24.79
C ARG A 52 -20.33 -0.27 -25.52
N LYS A 53 -20.55 -0.63 -26.79
CA LYS A 53 -19.54 -1.32 -27.61
C LYS A 53 -18.28 -0.47 -27.83
N GLN A 54 -18.42 0.85 -27.80
CA GLN A 54 -17.32 1.81 -27.96
C GLN A 54 -16.67 2.21 -26.63
N ALA A 55 -17.08 1.62 -25.49
CA ALA A 55 -16.59 1.98 -24.16
C ALA A 55 -16.70 3.49 -23.88
N ARG A 56 -17.91 4.06 -24.07
CA ARG A 56 -18.25 5.48 -23.87
C ARG A 56 -19.63 5.67 -23.24
N GLU A 57 -20.14 4.66 -22.53
CA GLU A 57 -21.50 4.68 -21.98
C GLU A 57 -21.66 5.80 -20.94
N ASN A 58 -20.75 5.90 -19.97
CA ASN A 58 -20.92 6.78 -18.81
C ASN A 58 -20.90 8.25 -19.24
N GLN A 59 -19.94 8.63 -20.07
CA GLN A 59 -19.85 9.98 -20.64
C GLN A 59 -21.05 10.31 -21.54
N THR A 60 -21.55 9.34 -22.30
CA THR A 60 -22.72 9.53 -23.17
C THR A 60 -23.98 9.76 -22.33
N LEU A 61 -24.17 8.98 -21.26
CA LEU A 61 -25.28 9.15 -20.33
C LEU A 61 -25.19 10.46 -19.55
N PHE A 62 -23.99 10.85 -19.09
CA PHE A 62 -23.77 12.14 -18.43
C PHE A 62 -24.17 13.32 -19.31
N LYS A 63 -23.74 13.34 -20.58
CA LYS A 63 -24.15 14.38 -21.54
C LYS A 63 -25.66 14.37 -21.78
N ALA A 64 -26.29 13.19 -21.81
CA ALA A 64 -27.73 13.09 -21.97
C ALA A 64 -28.48 13.68 -20.75
N HIS A 65 -28.02 13.40 -19.53
CA HIS A 65 -28.60 13.97 -18.30
C HIS A 65 -28.45 15.49 -18.21
N LEU A 66 -27.29 16.04 -18.61
CA LEU A 66 -27.10 17.49 -18.68
C LEU A 66 -28.08 18.18 -19.64
N ARG A 67 -28.47 17.50 -20.73
CA ARG A 67 -29.35 18.07 -21.76
C ARG A 67 -30.84 17.86 -21.47
N HIS A 68 -31.20 16.69 -20.94
CA HIS A 68 -32.60 16.25 -20.86
C HIS A 68 -33.13 16.13 -19.42
N GLY A 69 -32.27 16.31 -18.41
CA GLY A 69 -32.65 16.27 -17.00
C GLY A 69 -32.44 14.89 -16.36
N PRO A 70 -33.03 14.67 -15.17
CA PRO A 70 -32.71 13.54 -14.31
C PRO A 70 -33.24 12.19 -14.81
N ILE A 71 -34.18 12.15 -15.74
CA ILE A 71 -34.76 10.89 -16.25
C ILE A 71 -34.72 10.93 -17.77
N VAL A 72 -34.00 9.98 -18.37
CA VAL A 72 -33.77 9.95 -19.81
C VAL A 72 -34.04 8.55 -20.36
N ARG A 73 -34.82 8.48 -21.44
CA ARG A 73 -35.06 7.25 -22.19
C ARG A 73 -33.91 7.02 -23.17
N VAL A 74 -33.22 5.89 -22.99
CA VAL A 74 -32.00 5.53 -23.75
C VAL A 74 -32.21 4.33 -24.67
N ALA A 75 -33.31 3.61 -24.48
CA ALA A 75 -33.79 2.57 -25.38
C ALA A 75 -35.32 2.36 -25.23
N PRO A 76 -35.98 1.57 -26.10
CA PRO A 76 -37.44 1.42 -26.07
C PRO A 76 -37.98 1.01 -24.71
N ASN A 77 -37.26 0.12 -24.00
CA ASN A 77 -37.58 -0.36 -22.66
C ASN A 77 -36.41 -0.16 -21.67
N THR A 78 -35.68 0.96 -21.79
CA THR A 78 -34.53 1.26 -20.91
C THR A 78 -34.43 2.75 -20.57
N LEU A 79 -34.30 3.03 -19.28
CA LEU A 79 -34.19 4.36 -18.70
C LEU A 79 -32.86 4.52 -17.96
N SER A 80 -32.22 5.67 -18.15
CA SER A 80 -31.13 6.17 -17.31
C SER A 80 -31.72 7.21 -16.37
N VAL A 81 -31.40 7.11 -15.08
CA VAL A 81 -31.92 8.00 -14.05
C VAL A 81 -30.82 8.49 -13.12
N ASP A 82 -30.85 9.79 -12.86
CA ASP A 82 -29.87 10.52 -12.09
C ASP A 82 -30.54 11.28 -10.94
N GLY A 83 -29.81 11.45 -9.84
CA GLY A 83 -30.28 12.10 -8.63
C GLY A 83 -30.65 11.18 -7.47
N VAL A 84 -30.55 11.74 -6.25
CA VAL A 84 -30.66 11.01 -4.98
C VAL A 84 -32.05 10.39 -4.77
N ASP A 85 -33.12 11.05 -5.18
CA ASP A 85 -34.48 10.55 -4.97
C ASP A 85 -34.78 9.32 -5.82
N ALA A 86 -34.32 9.32 -7.09
CA ALA A 86 -34.40 8.14 -7.95
C ALA A 86 -33.57 6.99 -7.38
N MET A 87 -32.36 7.28 -6.90
CA MET A 87 -31.51 6.29 -6.24
C MET A 87 -32.20 5.66 -5.02
N ARG A 88 -32.83 6.46 -4.16
CA ARG A 88 -33.60 5.96 -3.01
C ARG A 88 -34.76 5.09 -3.46
N ALA A 89 -35.58 5.56 -4.40
CA ALA A 89 -36.74 4.82 -4.88
C ALA A 89 -36.36 3.44 -5.47
N ILE A 90 -35.27 3.38 -6.25
CA ILE A 90 -34.88 2.18 -6.99
C ILE A 90 -34.06 1.22 -6.12
N TYR A 91 -32.99 1.72 -5.49
CA TYR A 91 -32.01 0.86 -4.80
C TYR A 91 -32.38 0.62 -3.35
N GLN A 92 -32.85 1.66 -2.63
CA GLN A 92 -33.33 1.50 -1.26
C GLN A 92 -34.74 0.92 -1.22
N GLY A 93 -35.57 1.24 -2.22
CA GLY A 93 -36.89 0.62 -2.43
C GLY A 93 -36.85 -0.84 -2.88
N GLY A 94 -35.67 -1.41 -3.11
CA GLY A 94 -35.49 -2.85 -3.27
C GLY A 94 -35.92 -3.41 -4.63
N TYR A 95 -35.77 -2.65 -5.71
CA TYR A 95 -36.11 -3.13 -7.05
C TYR A 95 -35.24 -4.34 -7.42
N GLU A 96 -35.82 -5.25 -8.21
CA GLU A 96 -35.14 -6.48 -8.59
C GLU A 96 -33.99 -6.23 -9.58
N LYS A 97 -32.95 -7.05 -9.53
CA LYS A 97 -31.87 -6.98 -10.52
C LYS A 97 -32.39 -7.50 -11.87
N SER A 98 -31.95 -6.85 -12.95
CA SER A 98 -32.28 -7.31 -14.31
C SER A 98 -31.46 -8.54 -14.70
N ASP A 99 -31.91 -9.30 -15.69
CA ASP A 99 -31.20 -10.49 -16.23
C ASP A 99 -29.75 -10.21 -16.70
N TRP A 100 -29.38 -8.95 -16.89
CA TRP A 100 -28.01 -8.51 -17.14
C TRP A 100 -26.97 -9.12 -16.17
N TYR A 101 -27.36 -9.37 -14.91
CA TYR A 101 -26.45 -9.92 -13.90
C TYR A 101 -26.15 -11.42 -14.07
N ARG A 102 -26.89 -12.16 -14.89
CA ARG A 102 -26.67 -13.61 -15.08
C ARG A 102 -25.33 -13.95 -15.74
N VAL A 103 -24.71 -12.99 -16.45
CA VAL A 103 -23.38 -13.20 -17.04
C VAL A 103 -22.30 -13.43 -15.98
N PHE A 104 -22.56 -13.05 -14.73
CA PHE A 104 -21.64 -13.23 -13.61
C PHE A 104 -21.83 -14.59 -12.92
N ASP A 105 -22.88 -15.37 -13.24
CA ASP A 105 -23.08 -16.69 -12.64
C ASP A 105 -21.85 -17.58 -12.87
N ASN A 106 -21.24 -18.03 -11.77
CA ASN A 106 -20.10 -18.93 -11.80
C ASN A 106 -20.57 -20.37 -11.59
N TYR A 107 -19.95 -21.32 -12.30
CA TYR A 107 -20.27 -22.75 -12.19
C TYR A 107 -21.75 -23.11 -12.48
N GLY A 108 -22.48 -22.23 -13.17
CA GLY A 108 -23.91 -22.43 -13.45
C GLY A 108 -24.83 -22.17 -12.26
N VAL A 109 -24.32 -21.63 -11.15
CA VAL A 109 -25.10 -21.29 -9.96
C VAL A 109 -24.95 -19.81 -9.61
N PRO A 110 -26.04 -19.15 -9.17
CA PRO A 110 -25.95 -17.76 -8.76
C PRO A 110 -25.20 -17.62 -7.43
N HIS A 111 -24.45 -16.53 -7.30
CA HIS A 111 -23.88 -16.01 -6.06
C HIS A 111 -24.60 -14.72 -5.67
N MET A 112 -24.26 -14.09 -4.54
CA MET A 112 -24.95 -12.90 -4.06
C MET A 112 -24.96 -11.77 -5.11
N PHE A 113 -23.84 -11.48 -5.78
CA PHE A 113 -23.82 -10.42 -6.79
C PHE A 113 -24.66 -10.73 -8.04
N SER A 114 -24.78 -11.98 -8.47
CA SER A 114 -25.60 -12.34 -9.65
C SER A 114 -27.07 -12.66 -9.34
N THR A 115 -27.41 -12.93 -8.07
CA THR A 115 -28.78 -13.29 -7.63
C THR A 115 -29.78 -12.19 -7.98
N LEU A 116 -30.81 -12.53 -8.77
CA LEU A 116 -31.77 -11.55 -9.27
C LEU A 116 -32.76 -11.07 -8.21
N GLY A 117 -33.39 -12.02 -7.50
CA GLY A 117 -34.43 -11.79 -6.50
C GLY A 117 -33.93 -11.22 -5.16
N SER A 118 -34.66 -10.25 -4.61
CA SER A 118 -34.29 -9.49 -3.42
C SER A 118 -34.34 -10.33 -2.15
N ARG A 119 -35.29 -11.27 -2.07
CA ARG A 119 -35.46 -12.18 -0.93
C ARG A 119 -34.35 -13.24 -0.88
N GLU A 120 -34.05 -13.87 -2.01
CA GLU A 120 -32.98 -14.84 -2.19
C GLU A 120 -31.63 -14.21 -1.87
N HIS A 121 -31.38 -13.02 -2.41
CA HIS A 121 -30.18 -12.26 -2.10
C HIS A 121 -30.06 -11.95 -0.61
N SER A 122 -31.15 -11.51 0.02
CA SER A 122 -31.13 -11.17 1.45
C SER A 122 -30.81 -12.39 2.31
N ARG A 123 -31.35 -13.58 1.97
CA ARG A 123 -30.98 -14.85 2.63
C ARG A 123 -29.49 -15.16 2.48
N ARG A 124 -28.94 -15.09 1.26
CA ARG A 124 -27.49 -15.30 0.99
C ARG A 124 -26.62 -14.32 1.76
N LYS A 125 -26.93 -13.02 1.69
CA LYS A 125 -26.18 -11.97 2.40
C LYS A 125 -26.13 -12.22 3.91
N ARG A 126 -27.23 -12.70 4.52
CA ARG A 126 -27.28 -12.99 5.96
C ARG A 126 -26.34 -14.11 6.39
N MET A 127 -25.93 -15.00 5.48
CA MET A 127 -24.98 -16.08 5.79
C MET A 127 -23.57 -15.56 6.12
N ILE A 128 -23.16 -14.44 5.53
CA ILE A 128 -21.76 -13.98 5.54
C ILE A 128 -21.57 -12.50 5.90
N SER A 129 -22.62 -11.69 5.95
CA SER A 129 -22.47 -10.23 6.16
C SER A 129 -21.90 -9.83 7.52
N ASN A 130 -22.01 -10.69 8.54
CA ASN A 130 -21.43 -10.43 9.87
C ASN A 130 -19.91 -10.28 9.80
N VAL A 131 -19.21 -11.16 9.04
CA VAL A 131 -17.75 -11.12 8.93
C VAL A 131 -17.25 -9.94 8.10
N TYR A 132 -18.11 -9.28 7.33
CA TYR A 132 -17.79 -8.04 6.61
C TYR A 132 -18.23 -6.76 7.34
N SER A 133 -18.79 -6.89 8.54
CA SER A 133 -19.13 -5.72 9.36
C SER A 133 -17.85 -5.02 9.86
N LYS A 134 -17.90 -3.68 9.92
CA LYS A 134 -16.79 -2.86 10.44
C LYS A 134 -16.34 -3.30 11.84
N SER A 135 -17.30 -3.58 12.73
CA SER A 135 -17.04 -4.05 14.09
C SER A 135 -16.32 -5.39 14.12
N TYR A 136 -16.71 -6.34 13.27
CA TYR A 136 -16.05 -7.64 13.19
C TYR A 136 -14.62 -7.50 12.66
N ILE A 137 -14.44 -6.78 11.55
CA ILE A 137 -13.12 -6.59 10.92
C ILE A 137 -12.14 -5.93 11.90
N HIS A 138 -12.55 -4.85 12.57
CA HIS A 138 -11.67 -4.12 13.51
C HIS A 138 -11.30 -4.97 14.74
N ALA A 139 -12.21 -5.85 15.20
CA ALA A 139 -11.98 -6.73 16.34
C ALA A 139 -11.30 -8.06 15.97
N SER A 140 -11.25 -8.42 14.68
CA SER A 140 -10.79 -9.72 14.20
C SER A 140 -9.27 -9.88 14.34
N ALA A 141 -8.86 -10.78 15.22
CA ALA A 141 -7.45 -11.18 15.34
C ALA A 141 -6.91 -11.82 14.04
N PRO A 142 -7.67 -12.68 13.33
CA PRO A 142 -7.27 -13.16 12.00
C PRO A 142 -7.00 -12.07 10.98
N ALA A 143 -7.94 -11.12 10.81
CA ALA A 143 -7.79 -10.03 9.85
C ALA A 143 -6.54 -9.19 10.12
N ARG A 144 -6.25 -8.94 11.41
CA ARG A 144 -5.05 -8.22 11.85
C ARG A 144 -3.77 -9.01 11.58
N ALA A 145 -3.74 -10.30 11.92
CA ALA A 145 -2.58 -11.17 11.69
C ALA A 145 -2.27 -11.33 10.19
N GLN A 146 -3.30 -11.51 9.36
CA GLN A 146 -3.18 -11.59 7.90
C GLN A 146 -2.67 -10.28 7.31
N SER A 147 -3.28 -9.15 7.69
CA SER A 147 -2.84 -7.82 7.24
C SER A 147 -1.39 -7.54 7.64
N ARG A 148 -0.98 -7.91 8.86
CA ARG A 148 0.39 -7.78 9.32
C ARG A 148 1.35 -8.61 8.48
N ALA A 149 1.07 -9.89 8.29
CA ALA A 149 1.92 -10.79 7.52
C ALA A 149 2.10 -10.32 6.07
N ILE A 150 1.03 -9.83 5.44
CA ILE A 150 1.08 -9.37 4.04
C ILE A 150 1.76 -8.01 3.94
N LEU A 151 1.38 -7.02 4.76
CA LEU A 151 1.89 -5.66 4.62
C LEU A 151 3.32 -5.54 5.13
N LEU A 152 3.61 -6.03 6.33
CA LEU A 152 4.94 -5.92 6.93
C LEU A 152 5.89 -7.03 6.48
N GLY A 153 5.36 -8.23 6.22
CA GLY A 153 6.16 -9.38 5.78
C GLY A 153 6.41 -9.45 4.28
N ARG A 154 5.51 -8.93 3.43
CA ARG A 154 5.63 -9.03 1.96
C ARG A 154 5.75 -7.66 1.27
N LEU A 155 4.76 -6.78 1.44
CA LEU A 155 4.68 -5.50 0.70
C LEU A 155 5.83 -4.54 1.04
N VAL A 156 5.98 -4.20 2.32
CA VAL A 156 7.00 -3.22 2.76
C VAL A 156 8.41 -3.70 2.40
N PRO A 157 8.81 -4.97 2.62
CA PRO A 157 10.10 -5.49 2.17
C PRO A 157 10.31 -5.38 0.65
N LEU A 158 9.28 -5.69 -0.15
CA LEU A 158 9.35 -5.51 -1.60
C LEU A 158 9.62 -4.04 -1.96
N LEU A 159 8.86 -3.10 -1.39
CA LEU A 159 9.04 -1.67 -1.66
C LEU A 159 10.38 -1.13 -1.15
N ARG A 160 10.92 -1.68 -0.05
CA ARG A 160 12.27 -1.34 0.43
C ARG A 160 13.34 -1.76 -0.57
N ARG A 161 13.21 -2.95 -1.16
CA ARG A 161 14.12 -3.42 -2.21
C ARG A 161 14.05 -2.51 -3.43
N GLU A 162 12.85 -2.19 -3.89
CA GLU A 162 12.61 -1.27 -5.01
C GLU A 162 13.18 0.13 -4.77
N ALA A 163 13.07 0.65 -3.54
CA ALA A 163 13.65 1.93 -3.16
C ALA A 163 15.19 1.90 -3.07
N ALA A 164 15.78 0.78 -2.64
CA ALA A 164 17.22 0.62 -2.49
C ALA A 164 17.94 0.43 -3.83
N THR A 165 17.29 -0.25 -4.78
CA THR A 165 17.78 -0.45 -6.15
C THR A 165 16.75 0.09 -7.14
N PRO A 166 16.65 1.43 -7.31
CA PRO A 166 15.68 2.00 -8.21
C PRO A 166 15.95 1.50 -9.63
N GLY A 167 15.01 0.77 -10.21
CA GLY A 167 15.06 0.46 -11.64
C GLY A 167 15.12 1.74 -12.47
N ALA A 168 15.75 1.69 -13.64
CA ALA A 168 15.86 2.87 -14.52
C ALA A 168 14.49 3.49 -14.85
N ASN A 169 13.44 2.67 -14.88
CA ASN A 169 12.07 3.05 -15.23
C ASN A 169 11.14 3.20 -14.00
N GLY A 170 11.67 3.14 -12.77
CA GLY A 170 10.85 3.10 -11.55
C GLY A 170 10.15 1.75 -11.34
N THR A 171 9.24 1.70 -10.37
CA THR A 171 8.49 0.50 -9.96
C THR A 171 7.07 0.57 -10.50
N GLU A 172 6.63 -0.45 -11.24
CA GLU A 172 5.25 -0.58 -11.71
C GLU A 172 4.35 -0.96 -10.52
N VAL A 173 3.47 -0.04 -10.09
CA VAL A 173 2.71 -0.21 -8.84
C VAL A 173 1.30 -0.75 -9.03
N GLN A 174 0.71 -0.71 -10.22
CA GLN A 174 -0.66 -1.21 -10.42
C GLN A 174 -0.73 -2.71 -10.18
N SER A 175 0.20 -3.49 -10.74
CA SER A 175 0.26 -4.95 -10.51
C SER A 175 0.53 -5.28 -9.04
N ILE A 176 1.35 -4.48 -8.35
CA ILE A 176 1.66 -4.65 -6.92
C ILE A 176 0.41 -4.37 -6.06
N PHE A 177 -0.36 -3.33 -6.35
CA PHE A 177 -1.58 -3.03 -5.60
C PHE A 177 -2.68 -4.07 -5.85
N MET A 178 -2.82 -4.57 -7.08
CA MET A 178 -3.72 -5.70 -7.38
C MET A 178 -3.26 -6.99 -6.68
N ALA A 179 -1.96 -7.27 -6.64
CA ALA A 179 -1.40 -8.40 -5.92
C ALA A 179 -1.64 -8.30 -4.41
N THR A 180 -1.41 -7.12 -3.83
CA THR A 180 -1.58 -6.89 -2.40
C THR A 180 -3.03 -7.06 -1.97
N THR A 181 -3.96 -6.48 -2.73
CA THR A 181 -5.38 -6.61 -2.44
C THR A 181 -5.90 -8.03 -2.67
N MET A 182 -5.36 -8.76 -3.67
CA MET A 182 -5.64 -10.19 -3.85
C MET A 182 -5.13 -11.03 -2.66
N ASP A 183 -3.91 -10.81 -2.20
CA ASP A 183 -3.35 -11.53 -1.05
C ASP A 183 -4.17 -11.27 0.22
N LEU A 184 -4.64 -10.03 0.43
CA LEU A 184 -5.51 -9.69 1.57
C LEU A 184 -6.86 -10.40 1.50
N ILE A 185 -7.59 -10.30 0.38
CA ILE A 185 -8.93 -10.90 0.27
C ILE A 185 -8.86 -12.43 0.24
N SER A 186 -7.88 -13.02 -0.45
CA SER A 186 -7.74 -14.48 -0.49
C SER A 186 -7.33 -15.04 0.87
N SER A 187 -6.47 -14.35 1.62
CA SER A 187 -6.13 -14.76 2.99
C SER A 187 -7.31 -14.60 3.94
N TYR A 188 -8.12 -13.55 3.79
CA TYR A 188 -9.35 -13.39 4.58
C TYR A 188 -10.38 -14.49 4.29
N ILE A 189 -10.44 -14.95 3.05
CA ILE A 189 -11.33 -16.04 2.66
C ILE A 189 -10.80 -17.39 3.13
N PHE A 190 -9.59 -17.76 2.75
CA PHE A 190 -9.05 -19.11 2.87
C PHE A 190 -8.05 -19.32 4.02
N GLY A 191 -7.65 -18.26 4.71
CA GLY A 191 -6.49 -18.27 5.60
C GLY A 191 -5.19 -18.03 4.86
N LEU A 192 -4.16 -17.52 5.54
CA LEU A 192 -2.88 -17.16 4.94
C LEU A 192 -2.20 -18.34 4.21
N GLY A 193 -2.22 -19.55 4.80
CA GLY A 193 -1.63 -20.74 4.19
C GLY A 193 -2.30 -21.26 2.92
N ASN A 194 -3.60 -21.01 2.73
CA ASN A 194 -4.35 -21.45 1.54
C ASN A 194 -4.62 -20.31 0.53
N GLY A 195 -4.37 -19.06 0.93
CA GLY A 195 -4.51 -17.87 0.10
C GLY A 195 -3.42 -17.72 -0.97
N THR A 196 -3.42 -16.57 -1.63
CA THR A 196 -2.42 -16.23 -2.66
C THR A 196 -1.14 -15.66 -2.05
N ASN A 197 -0.07 -15.71 -2.83
CA ASN A 197 1.20 -15.03 -2.55
C ASN A 197 1.69 -14.25 -3.78
N PHE A 198 0.83 -13.41 -4.32
CA PHE A 198 1.10 -12.66 -5.56
C PHE A 198 2.16 -11.56 -5.39
N ILE A 199 2.41 -11.10 -4.15
CA ILE A 199 3.46 -10.10 -3.91
C ILE A 199 4.85 -10.72 -4.11
N GLU A 200 5.07 -11.93 -3.59
CA GLU A 200 6.39 -12.59 -3.64
C GLU A 200 6.57 -13.46 -4.89
N ASP A 201 5.51 -14.09 -5.41
CA ASP A 201 5.54 -14.88 -6.64
C ASP A 201 4.99 -14.07 -7.83
N SER A 202 5.88 -13.31 -8.46
CA SER A 202 5.53 -12.50 -9.63
C SER A 202 5.09 -13.34 -10.83
N SER A 203 5.64 -14.56 -10.99
CA SER A 203 5.30 -15.42 -12.13
C SER A 203 3.86 -15.91 -12.05
N TYR A 204 3.45 -16.33 -10.85
CA TYR A 204 2.10 -16.76 -10.57
C TYR A 204 1.10 -15.61 -10.67
N ARG A 205 1.47 -14.43 -10.14
CA ARG A 205 0.71 -13.19 -10.28
C ARG A 205 0.48 -12.83 -11.75
N ASP A 206 1.56 -12.78 -12.54
CA ASP A 206 1.50 -12.27 -13.91
C ASP A 206 0.67 -13.17 -14.82
N HIS A 207 0.78 -14.50 -14.66
CA HIS A 207 -0.08 -15.47 -15.34
C HIS A 207 -1.56 -15.23 -15.02
N TRP A 208 -1.90 -15.11 -13.74
CA TRP A 208 -3.28 -14.89 -13.32
C TRP A 208 -3.83 -13.54 -13.79
N LEU A 209 -3.07 -12.45 -13.64
CA LEU A 209 -3.46 -11.12 -14.10
C LEU A 209 -3.68 -11.11 -15.61
N GLN A 210 -2.82 -11.78 -16.39
CA GLN A 210 -3.00 -11.90 -17.84
C GLN A 210 -4.32 -12.60 -18.21
N LEU A 211 -4.64 -13.72 -17.56
CA LEU A 211 -5.91 -14.43 -17.76
C LEU A 211 -7.11 -13.55 -17.38
N TYR A 212 -7.01 -12.84 -16.26
CA TYR A 212 -8.08 -11.98 -15.77
C TYR A 212 -8.34 -10.80 -16.71
N LEU A 213 -7.28 -10.05 -17.07
CA LEU A 213 -7.36 -8.81 -17.84
C LEU A 213 -7.71 -9.05 -19.32
N SER A 214 -7.23 -10.14 -19.93
CA SER A 214 -7.46 -10.44 -21.36
C SER A 214 -8.94 -10.59 -21.75
N ARG A 215 -9.80 -10.94 -20.79
CA ARG A 215 -11.25 -11.13 -21.02
C ARG A 215 -12.03 -9.81 -21.07
N HIS A 216 -11.50 -8.73 -20.50
CA HIS A 216 -12.22 -7.49 -20.22
C HIS A 216 -12.94 -6.90 -21.45
N HIS A 217 -12.29 -6.87 -22.60
CA HIS A 217 -12.83 -6.27 -23.83
C HIS A 217 -13.91 -7.13 -24.53
N HIS A 218 -14.23 -8.32 -24.02
CA HIS A 218 -15.04 -9.32 -24.72
C HIS A 218 -16.40 -9.58 -24.06
N HIS A 219 -16.76 -8.84 -23.00
CA HIS A 219 -18.01 -9.05 -22.27
C HIS A 219 -19.26 -8.51 -22.98
N PHE A 220 -19.13 -7.57 -23.93
CA PHE A 220 -20.26 -6.88 -24.55
C PHE A 220 -21.37 -7.81 -25.06
N TRP A 221 -21.03 -8.82 -25.88
CA TRP A 221 -22.02 -9.71 -26.48
C TRP A 221 -22.75 -10.60 -25.46
N PRO A 222 -22.05 -11.40 -24.62
CA PRO A 222 -22.73 -12.25 -23.64
C PRO A 222 -23.50 -11.46 -22.59
N GLN A 223 -23.10 -10.22 -22.30
CA GLN A 223 -23.72 -9.37 -21.28
C GLN A 223 -24.93 -8.59 -21.80
N GLU A 224 -24.81 -7.88 -22.93
CA GLU A 224 -25.89 -7.01 -23.43
C GLU A 224 -26.84 -7.75 -24.39
N LEU A 225 -26.37 -8.79 -25.08
CA LEU A 225 -27.13 -9.55 -26.07
C LEU A 225 -27.02 -11.07 -25.84
N PRO A 226 -27.39 -11.60 -24.66
CA PRO A 226 -27.20 -13.01 -24.31
C PRO A 226 -27.96 -13.98 -25.23
N SER A 227 -29.20 -13.64 -25.61
CA SER A 227 -30.00 -14.49 -26.51
C SER A 227 -29.42 -14.55 -27.92
N LEU A 228 -28.91 -13.43 -28.44
CA LEU A 228 -28.22 -13.38 -29.73
C LEU A 228 -26.91 -14.18 -29.67
N THR A 229 -26.14 -14.02 -28.60
CA THR A 229 -24.89 -14.76 -28.38
C THR A 229 -25.15 -16.27 -28.35
N ARG A 230 -26.21 -16.73 -27.67
CA ARG A 230 -26.61 -18.14 -27.66
C ARG A 230 -27.06 -18.64 -29.03
N LEU A 231 -27.82 -17.84 -29.78
CA LEU A 231 -28.27 -18.18 -31.13
C LEU A 231 -27.08 -18.36 -32.07
N PHE A 232 -26.17 -17.39 -32.14
CA PHE A 232 -25.00 -17.45 -33.00
C PHE A 232 -24.09 -18.62 -32.63
N ARG A 233 -23.91 -18.89 -31.32
CA ARG A 233 -23.17 -20.07 -30.86
C ARG A 233 -23.80 -21.38 -31.33
N LYS A 234 -25.15 -21.50 -31.28
CA LYS A 234 -25.87 -22.68 -31.81
C LYS A 234 -25.71 -22.83 -33.32
N LEU A 235 -25.56 -21.72 -34.04
CA LEU A 235 -25.28 -21.68 -35.47
C LEU A 235 -23.79 -21.87 -35.81
N GLY A 236 -22.93 -22.18 -34.83
CA GLY A 236 -21.49 -22.38 -35.03
C GLY A 236 -20.67 -21.08 -35.17
N VAL A 237 -21.27 -19.91 -34.98
CA VAL A 237 -20.60 -18.61 -35.09
C VAL A 237 -20.30 -18.05 -33.70
N ARG A 238 -19.02 -17.77 -33.41
CA ARG A 238 -18.59 -17.14 -32.16
C ARG A 238 -18.53 -15.61 -32.32
N LEU A 239 -19.21 -14.89 -31.43
CA LEU A 239 -19.20 -13.41 -31.40
C LEU A 239 -18.01 -12.81 -30.63
N TYR A 240 -17.26 -13.65 -29.93
CA TYR A 240 -16.05 -13.29 -29.21
C TYR A 240 -15.02 -14.44 -29.30
N PRO A 241 -13.72 -14.17 -29.10
CA PRO A 241 -12.66 -15.16 -29.23
C PRO A 241 -12.80 -16.35 -28.27
N SER A 242 -12.41 -17.56 -28.70
CA SER A 242 -12.52 -18.78 -27.88
C SER A 242 -11.66 -18.75 -26.62
N PHE A 243 -10.49 -18.09 -26.64
CA PHE A 243 -9.59 -18.01 -25.49
C PHE A 243 -10.26 -17.39 -24.25
N VAL A 244 -11.33 -16.61 -24.42
CA VAL A 244 -12.09 -16.03 -23.32
C VAL A 244 -12.81 -17.13 -22.52
N ASP A 245 -13.32 -18.16 -23.19
CA ASP A 245 -13.92 -19.32 -22.53
C ASP A 245 -12.86 -20.15 -21.81
N ASP A 246 -11.70 -20.33 -22.44
CA ASP A 246 -10.56 -21.07 -21.87
C ASP A 246 -10.04 -20.38 -20.60
N ALA A 247 -9.82 -19.05 -20.65
CA ALA A 247 -9.41 -18.25 -19.50
C ALA A 247 -10.46 -18.29 -18.37
N ASN A 248 -11.75 -18.22 -18.71
CA ASN A 248 -12.83 -18.38 -17.74
C ASN A 248 -12.82 -19.77 -17.08
N GLN A 249 -12.52 -20.82 -17.83
CA GLN A 249 -12.43 -22.18 -17.32
C GLN A 249 -11.23 -22.35 -16.39
N GLU A 250 -10.08 -21.79 -16.76
CA GLU A 250 -8.87 -21.83 -15.94
C GLU A 250 -9.03 -21.08 -14.61
N ILE A 251 -9.60 -19.87 -14.64
CA ILE A 251 -9.91 -19.11 -13.41
C ILE A 251 -10.86 -19.88 -12.49
N ARG A 252 -11.87 -20.55 -13.07
CA ARG A 252 -12.80 -21.39 -12.30
C ARG A 252 -12.11 -22.62 -11.71
N ALA A 253 -11.22 -23.27 -12.45
CA ALA A 253 -10.45 -24.40 -11.95
C ALA A 253 -9.53 -23.98 -10.80
N TRP A 254 -8.79 -22.88 -11.00
CA TRP A 254 -7.94 -22.25 -10.01
C TRP A 254 -8.67 -21.96 -8.69
N ASN A 255 -9.83 -21.30 -8.77
CA ASN A 255 -10.65 -21.03 -7.59
C ASN A 255 -11.16 -22.30 -6.91
N LYS A 256 -11.56 -23.32 -7.69
CA LYS A 256 -12.02 -24.60 -7.13
C LYS A 256 -10.90 -25.30 -6.37
N THR A 257 -9.68 -25.32 -6.90
CA THR A 257 -8.51 -25.87 -6.22
C THR A 257 -8.22 -25.17 -4.89
N MET A 258 -8.38 -23.84 -4.81
CA MET A 258 -8.25 -23.13 -3.53
C MET A 258 -9.36 -23.49 -2.54
N CYS A 259 -10.60 -23.61 -3.01
CA CYS A 259 -11.72 -24.08 -2.17
C CYS A 259 -11.47 -25.50 -1.64
N ASP A 260 -10.98 -26.41 -2.48
CA ASP A 260 -10.69 -27.80 -2.09
C ASP A 260 -9.59 -27.87 -1.03
N ARG A 261 -8.52 -27.07 -1.18
CA ARG A 261 -7.45 -26.97 -0.16
C ARG A 261 -7.96 -26.40 1.16
N ALA A 262 -8.77 -25.34 1.11
CA ALA A 262 -9.36 -24.74 2.31
C ALA A 262 -10.32 -25.70 3.02
N GLU A 263 -11.13 -26.45 2.26
CA GLU A 263 -12.04 -27.46 2.81
C GLU A 263 -11.27 -28.62 3.47
N GLN A 264 -10.19 -29.10 2.85
CA GLN A 264 -9.29 -30.09 3.45
C GLN A 264 -8.63 -29.56 4.73
N SER A 265 -8.12 -28.33 4.70
CA SER A 265 -7.51 -27.69 5.87
C SER A 265 -8.51 -27.54 7.01
N MET A 266 -9.75 -27.14 6.72
CA MET A 266 -10.82 -26.98 7.69
C MET A 266 -11.22 -28.33 8.33
N ASN A 267 -11.28 -29.40 7.53
CA ASN A 267 -11.61 -30.74 8.02
C ASN A 267 -10.47 -31.36 8.87
N ASN A 268 -9.22 -31.00 8.58
CA ASN A 268 -8.05 -31.47 9.31
C ASN A 268 -7.79 -30.70 10.63
N ASP A 269 -8.44 -29.56 10.85
CA ASP A 269 -8.23 -28.65 11.99
C ASP A 269 -8.88 -29.14 13.31
N VAL A 270 -8.78 -30.46 13.58
CA VAL A 270 -9.47 -31.16 14.69
C VAL A 270 -8.90 -30.81 16.08
N LYS A 271 -7.95 -29.87 16.24
CA LYS A 271 -7.28 -29.62 17.54
C LYS A 271 -6.90 -28.17 17.86
N GLY A 272 -7.68 -27.15 17.48
CA GLY A 272 -7.64 -25.83 18.14
C GLY A 272 -6.26 -25.14 18.25
N ARG A 273 -5.32 -25.44 17.33
CA ARG A 273 -3.94 -24.92 17.29
C ARG A 273 -3.67 -24.10 16.02
N CYS A 274 -4.70 -23.67 15.32
CA CYS A 274 -4.53 -22.85 14.12
C CYS A 274 -4.06 -21.45 14.52
N LEU A 275 -2.99 -20.96 13.88
CA LEU A 275 -2.53 -19.58 14.08
C LEU A 275 -3.62 -18.62 13.59
N PRO A 276 -3.81 -17.46 14.22
CA PRO A 276 -4.83 -16.50 13.76
C PRO A 276 -4.71 -16.13 12.27
N ALA A 277 -3.50 -16.09 11.73
CA ALA A 277 -3.28 -15.79 10.31
C ALA A 277 -3.87 -16.85 9.35
N ASP A 278 -3.91 -18.12 9.77
CA ASP A 278 -4.34 -19.25 8.94
C ASP A 278 -5.85 -19.50 9.01
N GLU A 279 -6.59 -18.68 9.77
CA GLU A 279 -8.03 -18.83 9.87
C GLU A 279 -8.77 -18.38 8.60
N ALA A 280 -9.50 -19.32 8.00
CA ALA A 280 -10.35 -19.10 6.82
C ALA A 280 -11.69 -18.43 7.17
N VAL A 281 -11.66 -17.13 7.51
CA VAL A 281 -12.79 -16.39 8.11
C VAL A 281 -14.06 -16.48 7.26
N VAL A 282 -13.98 -16.09 5.98
CA VAL A 282 -15.17 -16.06 5.11
C VAL A 282 -15.61 -17.46 4.71
N PHE A 283 -14.66 -18.36 4.46
CA PHE A 283 -14.96 -19.75 4.09
C PHE A 283 -15.74 -20.47 5.21
N LYS A 284 -15.27 -20.36 6.46
CA LYS A 284 -15.97 -20.90 7.64
C LYS A 284 -17.35 -20.28 7.82
N ALA A 285 -17.47 -18.95 7.70
CA ALA A 285 -18.76 -18.26 7.82
C ALA A 285 -19.77 -18.72 6.75
N MET A 286 -19.32 -18.93 5.51
CA MET A 286 -20.19 -19.39 4.43
C MET A 286 -20.72 -20.79 4.69
N HIS A 287 -19.87 -21.74 5.10
CA HIS A 287 -20.32 -23.09 5.44
C HIS A 287 -21.31 -23.08 6.60
N ALA A 288 -20.99 -22.38 7.70
CA ALA A 288 -21.88 -22.25 8.86
C ALA A 288 -23.22 -21.58 8.51
N GLY A 289 -23.22 -20.60 7.59
CA GLY A 289 -24.42 -19.95 7.10
C GLY A 289 -25.32 -20.87 6.29
N ILE A 290 -24.74 -21.72 5.44
CA ILE A 290 -25.48 -22.75 4.69
C ILE A 290 -26.06 -23.79 5.66
N ASP A 291 -25.27 -24.29 6.62
CA ASP A 291 -25.72 -25.25 7.63
C ASP A 291 -26.92 -24.70 8.41
N LYS A 292 -26.86 -23.43 8.81
CA LYS A 292 -27.95 -22.79 9.52
C LYS A 292 -29.22 -22.69 8.67
N GLU A 293 -29.12 -22.30 7.41
CA GLU A 293 -30.28 -22.22 6.51
C GLU A 293 -30.89 -23.60 6.26
N GLU A 294 -30.06 -24.62 6.04
CA GLU A 294 -30.49 -26.01 5.87
C GLU A 294 -31.19 -26.54 7.12
N ASN A 295 -30.63 -26.32 8.30
CA ASN A 295 -31.23 -26.75 9.57
C ASN A 295 -32.53 -26.01 9.91
N THR A 296 -32.68 -24.75 9.47
CA THR A 296 -33.85 -23.93 9.82
C THR A 296 -35.01 -24.12 8.84
N GLU A 297 -34.73 -24.20 7.54
CA GLU A 297 -35.75 -24.15 6.48
C GLU A 297 -35.72 -25.40 5.59
N GLY A 298 -34.62 -26.14 5.55
CA GLY A 298 -34.46 -27.37 4.78
C GLY A 298 -34.91 -27.22 3.32
N GLN A 299 -35.81 -28.12 2.89
CA GLN A 299 -36.39 -28.12 1.54
C GLN A 299 -37.29 -26.90 1.26
N GLY A 300 -37.79 -26.22 2.30
CA GLY A 300 -38.61 -25.01 2.17
C GLY A 300 -37.81 -23.74 1.88
N SER A 301 -36.48 -23.79 1.98
CA SER A 301 -35.64 -22.62 1.71
C SER A 301 -35.73 -22.19 0.24
N LEU A 302 -35.81 -20.87 0.00
CA LEU A 302 -35.65 -20.29 -1.33
C LEU A 302 -34.29 -20.59 -1.96
N LEU A 303 -33.31 -20.99 -1.14
CA LEU A 303 -31.95 -21.33 -1.57
C LEU A 303 -31.73 -22.84 -1.69
N TYR A 304 -32.76 -23.66 -1.49
CA TYR A 304 -32.64 -25.12 -1.47
C TYR A 304 -31.99 -25.68 -2.75
N THR A 305 -32.51 -25.31 -3.92
CA THR A 305 -32.01 -25.80 -5.22
C THR A 305 -30.63 -25.27 -5.61
N THR A 306 -30.17 -24.20 -4.96
CA THR A 306 -28.92 -23.51 -5.30
C THR A 306 -27.87 -23.69 -4.23
N SER A 307 -28.03 -23.09 -3.05
CA SER A 307 -27.02 -23.11 -1.98
C SER A 307 -26.97 -24.44 -1.22
N ILE A 308 -28.10 -25.14 -1.03
CA ILE A 308 -28.13 -26.38 -0.24
C ILE A 308 -27.80 -27.59 -1.13
N GLN A 309 -28.58 -27.83 -2.19
CA GLN A 309 -28.38 -28.97 -3.08
C GLN A 309 -27.05 -28.93 -3.85
N GLN A 310 -26.55 -27.73 -4.19
CA GLN A 310 -25.31 -27.55 -4.94
C GLN A 310 -24.22 -26.90 -4.09
N ARG A 311 -24.13 -27.28 -2.81
CA ARG A 311 -23.28 -26.65 -1.79
C ARG A 311 -21.86 -26.31 -2.25
N SER A 312 -21.10 -27.30 -2.73
CA SER A 312 -19.70 -27.09 -3.16
C SER A 312 -19.58 -26.06 -4.28
N LEU A 313 -20.48 -26.11 -5.28
CA LEU A 313 -20.49 -25.15 -6.39
C LEU A 313 -20.98 -23.77 -5.94
N ALA A 314 -21.95 -23.71 -5.03
CA ALA A 314 -22.47 -22.46 -4.50
C ALA A 314 -21.41 -21.71 -3.68
N VAL A 315 -20.66 -22.43 -2.83
CA VAL A 315 -19.52 -21.89 -2.08
C VAL A 315 -18.44 -21.39 -3.04
N ALA A 316 -18.03 -22.21 -4.02
CA ALA A 316 -17.03 -21.81 -5.02
C ALA A 316 -17.48 -20.60 -5.85
N SER A 317 -18.76 -20.51 -6.22
CA SER A 317 -19.34 -19.40 -6.98
C SER A 317 -19.32 -18.09 -6.19
N GLU A 318 -19.70 -18.14 -4.91
CA GLU A 318 -19.69 -16.98 -4.00
C GLU A 318 -18.26 -16.48 -3.72
N ILE A 319 -17.32 -17.40 -3.50
CA ILE A 319 -15.94 -17.06 -3.23
C ILE A 319 -15.24 -16.46 -4.46
N LEU A 320 -15.50 -17.02 -5.64
CA LEU A 320 -14.91 -16.47 -6.87
C LEU A 320 -15.33 -15.01 -7.06
N ASP A 321 -16.60 -14.69 -6.81
CA ASP A 321 -17.09 -13.31 -6.85
C ASP A 321 -16.35 -12.40 -5.86
N HIS A 322 -16.17 -12.84 -4.60
CA HIS A 322 -15.43 -12.06 -3.61
C HIS A 322 -13.97 -11.82 -4.01
N LEU A 323 -13.28 -12.83 -4.55
CA LEU A 323 -11.90 -12.69 -5.03
C LEU A 323 -11.82 -11.67 -6.18
N LEU A 324 -12.68 -11.83 -7.19
CA LEU A 324 -12.66 -10.96 -8.37
C LEU A 324 -13.06 -9.52 -8.01
N ALA A 325 -14.08 -9.33 -7.18
CA ALA A 325 -14.53 -8.00 -6.77
C ALA A 325 -13.55 -7.32 -5.79
N GLY A 326 -12.96 -8.09 -4.87
CA GLY A 326 -12.12 -7.56 -3.79
C GLY A 326 -10.73 -7.08 -4.24
N HIS A 327 -10.12 -7.75 -5.22
CA HIS A 327 -8.77 -7.38 -5.68
C HIS A 327 -8.80 -6.19 -6.67
N GLU A 328 -9.59 -6.27 -7.76
CA GLU A 328 -9.52 -5.30 -8.86
C GLU A 328 -9.94 -3.92 -8.37
N THR A 329 -11.09 -3.83 -7.69
CA THR A 329 -11.66 -2.53 -7.30
C THR A 329 -10.77 -1.78 -6.32
N ALA A 330 -10.24 -2.45 -5.29
CA ALA A 330 -9.32 -1.85 -4.34
C ALA A 330 -7.97 -1.52 -4.98
N GLY A 331 -7.46 -2.38 -5.88
CA GLY A 331 -6.24 -2.13 -6.65
C GLY A 331 -6.34 -0.85 -7.50
N ILE A 332 -7.45 -0.65 -8.21
CA ILE A 332 -7.69 0.57 -9.00
C ILE A 332 -7.64 1.83 -8.12
N VAL A 333 -8.32 1.82 -6.97
CA VAL A 333 -8.36 2.97 -6.05
C VAL A 333 -6.96 3.27 -5.53
N LEU A 334 -6.20 2.25 -5.11
CA LEU A 334 -4.84 2.43 -4.64
C LEU A 334 -3.92 3.03 -5.71
N THR A 335 -4.04 2.60 -6.96
CA THR A 335 -3.30 3.18 -8.08
C THR A 335 -3.59 4.67 -8.23
N TYR A 336 -4.87 5.07 -8.18
CA TYR A 336 -5.23 6.49 -8.24
C TYR A 336 -4.82 7.29 -7.01
N ILE A 337 -4.92 6.73 -5.79
CA ILE A 337 -4.44 7.37 -4.56
C ILE A 337 -2.94 7.64 -4.71
N ALA A 338 -2.17 6.62 -5.10
CA ALA A 338 -0.73 6.73 -5.23
C ALA A 338 -0.32 7.73 -6.32
N TRP A 339 -1.03 7.75 -7.46
CA TRP A 339 -0.83 8.74 -8.50
C TRP A 339 -1.10 10.17 -8.02
N ARG A 340 -2.22 10.40 -7.31
CA ARG A 340 -2.58 11.72 -6.79
C ARG A 340 -1.57 12.21 -5.75
N LEU A 341 -1.20 11.37 -4.79
CA LEU A 341 -0.22 11.72 -3.76
C LEU A 341 1.19 11.95 -4.32
N SER A 342 1.59 11.20 -5.35
CA SER A 342 2.88 11.39 -6.02
C SER A 342 2.98 12.68 -6.82
N ARG A 343 1.84 13.35 -7.09
CA ARG A 343 1.75 14.66 -7.76
C ARG A 343 1.49 15.81 -6.78
N ALA A 344 1.27 15.52 -5.51
CA ALA A 344 0.97 16.49 -4.47
C ALA A 344 1.86 16.26 -3.24
N PRO A 345 3.15 16.67 -3.28
CA PRO A 345 4.09 16.47 -2.18
C PRO A 345 3.58 17.04 -0.84
N ASP A 346 2.92 18.19 -0.86
CA ASP A 346 2.37 18.84 0.33
C ASP A 346 1.29 17.97 1.01
N VAL A 347 0.42 17.34 0.20
CA VAL A 347 -0.63 16.42 0.70
C VAL A 347 -0.02 15.12 1.18
N GLN A 348 1.04 14.65 0.53
CA GLN A 348 1.79 13.48 0.96
C GLN A 348 2.44 13.70 2.32
N GLU A 349 3.00 14.89 2.55
CA GLU A 349 3.59 15.27 3.84
C GLU A 349 2.51 15.47 4.91
N GLN A 350 1.38 16.07 4.57
CA GLN A 350 0.22 16.18 5.47
C GLN A 350 -0.34 14.81 5.87
N LEU A 351 -0.41 13.86 4.94
CA LEU A 351 -0.81 12.49 5.24
C LEU A 351 0.24 11.80 6.12
N ARG A 352 1.53 11.92 5.80
CA ARG A 352 2.62 11.35 6.62
C ARG A 352 2.56 11.89 8.05
N THR A 353 2.38 13.20 8.17
CA THR A 353 2.19 13.93 9.43
C THR A 353 1.11 13.28 10.29
N GLU A 354 -0.07 13.07 9.72
CA GLU A 354 -1.20 12.43 10.39
C GLU A 354 -0.93 10.94 10.72
N LEU A 355 -0.30 10.19 9.81
CA LEU A 355 0.03 8.78 10.06
C LEU A 355 1.06 8.59 11.18
N LEU A 356 1.98 9.55 11.36
CA LEU A 356 3.01 9.51 12.39
C LEU A 356 2.51 9.95 13.77
N SER A 357 1.33 10.59 13.88
CA SER A 357 0.71 10.91 15.16
C SER A 357 0.12 9.68 15.85
N LEU A 358 -0.12 8.60 15.10
CA LEU A 358 -0.66 7.36 15.63
C LEU A 358 0.31 6.68 16.60
N ASP A 359 -0.21 6.29 17.76
CA ASP A 359 0.49 5.39 18.65
C ASP A 359 0.57 4.00 18.00
N MET A 360 1.79 3.65 17.60
CA MET A 360 2.08 2.31 17.12
C MET A 360 2.06 1.35 18.30
N GLU A 361 1.30 0.26 18.22
CA GLU A 361 1.34 -0.77 19.26
C GLU A 361 2.79 -1.21 19.51
N PRO A 362 3.20 -1.45 20.77
CA PRO A 362 4.50 -2.07 21.02
C PRO A 362 4.57 -3.38 20.25
N PRO A 363 5.68 -3.68 19.55
CA PRO A 363 5.80 -4.90 18.77
C PRO A 363 5.61 -6.10 19.69
N ALA A 364 4.45 -6.76 19.59
CA ALA A 364 4.22 -8.04 20.24
C ALA A 364 5.04 -9.07 19.48
N ASN A 365 6.05 -9.67 20.11
CA ASN A 365 6.72 -10.85 19.58
C ASN A 365 7.68 -10.55 18.41
N ASP A 366 7.11 -10.21 17.24
CA ASP A 366 7.61 -10.74 15.96
C ASP A 366 7.30 -9.79 14.76
N GLY A 367 8.01 -8.67 14.60
CA GLY A 367 8.08 -7.99 13.27
C GLY A 367 7.23 -6.72 13.04
N GLY A 368 7.48 -5.64 13.80
CA GLY A 368 6.87 -4.32 13.59
C GLY A 368 5.50 -4.16 14.24
N ALA A 369 4.80 -3.06 13.99
CA ALA A 369 3.46 -2.80 14.51
C ALA A 369 2.57 -2.25 13.39
N LEU A 370 1.31 -2.67 13.36
CA LEU A 370 0.28 -1.98 12.58
C LEU A 370 -0.44 -1.01 13.53
N ALA A 371 -0.93 0.10 13.00
CA ALA A 371 -1.79 0.99 13.77
C ALA A 371 -3.07 0.28 14.22
N ASP A 372 -3.65 0.71 15.33
CA ASP A 372 -4.97 0.25 15.74
C ASP A 372 -6.00 0.55 14.62
N PRO A 373 -6.81 -0.43 14.19
CA PRO A 373 -7.75 -0.24 13.09
C PRO A 373 -8.78 0.87 13.32
N LYS A 374 -9.16 1.15 14.58
CA LYS A 374 -10.12 2.22 14.87
C LYS A 374 -9.45 3.59 14.76
N GLN A 375 -8.24 3.73 15.30
CA GLN A 375 -7.46 4.97 15.19
C GLN A 375 -7.16 5.29 13.72
N LEU A 376 -6.67 4.31 12.96
CA LEU A 376 -6.38 4.51 11.54
C LEU A 376 -7.64 4.88 10.74
N ASP A 377 -8.78 4.27 11.06
CA ASP A 377 -10.01 4.57 10.37
C ASP A 377 -10.57 5.97 10.69
N ALA A 378 -10.28 6.51 11.88
CA ALA A 378 -10.70 7.83 12.32
C ALA A 378 -9.88 9.00 11.74
N LEU A 379 -8.75 8.70 11.09
CA LEU A 379 -7.85 9.71 10.53
C LEU A 379 -8.53 10.57 9.43
N PRO A 380 -8.71 11.90 9.63
CA PRO A 380 -9.47 12.75 8.72
C PRO A 380 -8.82 12.94 7.33
N VAL A 381 -7.50 13.17 7.25
CA VAL A 381 -6.76 13.36 5.98
C VAL A 381 -6.72 12.09 5.18
N LEU A 382 -6.37 10.96 5.80
CA LEU A 382 -6.43 9.65 5.16
C LEU A 382 -7.85 9.34 4.65
N HIS A 383 -8.88 9.57 5.47
CA HIS A 383 -10.26 9.38 5.06
C HIS A 383 -10.63 10.27 3.87
N ALA A 384 -10.29 11.55 3.93
CA ALA A 384 -10.55 12.53 2.87
C ALA A 384 -9.91 12.15 1.54
N ILE A 385 -8.65 11.70 1.55
CA ILE A 385 -7.92 11.22 0.36
C ILE A 385 -8.63 10.02 -0.26
N VAL A 386 -9.04 9.05 0.57
CA VAL A 386 -9.73 7.83 0.11
C VAL A 386 -11.10 8.19 -0.48
N MET A 387 -11.88 9.01 0.21
CA MET A 387 -13.22 9.41 -0.22
C MET A 387 -13.19 10.23 -1.51
N GLU A 388 -12.29 11.20 -1.62
CA GLU A 388 -12.17 12.00 -2.84
C GLU A 388 -11.71 11.17 -4.04
N THR A 389 -10.81 10.22 -3.80
CA THR A 389 -10.37 9.31 -4.86
C THR A 389 -11.50 8.37 -5.29
N LEU A 390 -12.26 7.80 -4.35
CA LEU A 390 -13.43 6.97 -4.67
C LEU A 390 -14.54 7.75 -5.38
N ARG A 391 -14.70 9.05 -5.09
CA ARG A 391 -15.68 9.92 -5.77
C ARG A 391 -15.26 10.16 -7.21
N LEU A 392 -14.04 10.64 -7.43
CA LEU A 392 -13.60 11.06 -8.76
C LEU A 392 -13.21 9.88 -9.66
N HIS A 393 -12.63 8.83 -9.07
CA HIS A 393 -12.10 7.65 -9.75
C HIS A 393 -12.76 6.38 -9.22
N ALA A 394 -14.09 6.38 -9.14
CA ALA A 394 -14.86 5.21 -8.73
C ALA A 394 -14.50 4.00 -9.61
N PRO A 395 -14.12 2.83 -9.03
CA PRO A 395 -13.80 1.65 -9.83
C PRO A 395 -14.97 1.12 -10.65
N ILE A 396 -16.19 1.28 -10.14
CA ILE A 396 -17.44 0.90 -10.80
C ILE A 396 -18.28 2.17 -11.03
N PRO A 397 -17.93 3.02 -12.01
CA PRO A 397 -18.64 4.27 -12.23
C PRO A 397 -19.92 4.08 -13.06
N GLY A 398 -20.07 2.94 -13.73
CA GLY A 398 -21.14 2.69 -14.69
C GLY A 398 -22.51 2.34 -14.11
N PRO A 399 -23.51 2.12 -14.99
CA PRO A 399 -24.89 1.89 -14.59
C PRO A 399 -25.06 0.60 -13.80
N GLN A 400 -25.93 0.61 -12.79
CA GLN A 400 -26.33 -0.58 -12.02
C GLN A 400 -27.78 -0.96 -12.31
N PRO A 401 -28.07 -1.82 -13.31
CA PRO A 401 -29.43 -2.05 -13.79
C PRO A 401 -30.37 -2.70 -12.77
N ARG A 402 -31.62 -2.25 -12.76
CA ARG A 402 -32.75 -2.85 -12.04
C ARG A 402 -33.93 -3.01 -12.99
N SER A 403 -34.91 -3.80 -12.57
CA SER A 403 -36.19 -3.96 -13.25
C SER A 403 -37.27 -3.27 -12.44
N THR A 404 -38.09 -2.45 -13.10
CA THR A 404 -39.23 -1.82 -12.44
C THR A 404 -40.28 -2.86 -12.02
N PRO A 405 -40.90 -2.70 -10.84
CA PRO A 405 -41.86 -3.68 -10.31
C PRO A 405 -43.17 -3.70 -11.12
N TYR A 406 -43.91 -4.81 -11.05
CA TYR A 406 -45.25 -4.94 -11.62
C TYR A 406 -46.33 -4.40 -10.66
N PRO A 407 -47.40 -3.73 -11.13
CA PRO A 407 -47.71 -3.40 -12.53
C PRO A 407 -46.91 -2.20 -13.08
N GLY A 408 -46.27 -1.44 -12.19
CA GLY A 408 -45.42 -0.30 -12.53
C GLY A 408 -44.97 0.45 -11.29
N CYS A 409 -44.34 1.60 -11.50
CA CYS A 409 -43.91 2.50 -10.44
C CYS A 409 -43.95 3.95 -10.91
N ARG A 410 -43.86 4.90 -9.98
CA ARG A 410 -43.79 6.33 -10.29
C ARG A 410 -42.45 6.90 -9.87
N ILE A 411 -41.70 7.49 -10.80
CA ILE A 411 -40.37 8.08 -10.55
C ILE A 411 -40.29 9.44 -11.26
N GLY A 412 -39.88 10.49 -10.54
CA GLY A 412 -39.71 11.85 -11.06
C GLY A 412 -40.92 12.39 -11.82
N GLY A 413 -42.13 12.09 -11.34
CA GLY A 413 -43.38 12.52 -11.95
C GLY A 413 -43.92 11.64 -13.07
N TYR A 414 -43.14 10.66 -13.57
CA TYR A 414 -43.54 9.76 -14.65
C TYR A 414 -44.05 8.41 -14.14
N ASP A 415 -45.07 7.87 -14.79
CA ASP A 415 -45.55 6.51 -14.59
C ASP A 415 -44.77 5.55 -15.50
N ILE A 416 -44.05 4.62 -14.88
CA ILE A 416 -43.15 3.68 -15.54
C ILE A 416 -43.73 2.28 -15.40
N PRO A 417 -44.02 1.56 -16.50
CA PRO A 417 -44.59 0.22 -16.45
C PRO A 417 -43.60 -0.78 -15.84
N GLY A 418 -44.10 -1.92 -15.38
CA GLY A 418 -43.26 -3.02 -14.89
C GLY A 418 -42.39 -3.64 -15.99
N GLY A 419 -41.21 -4.13 -15.61
CA GLY A 419 -40.28 -4.80 -16.53
C GLY A 419 -39.39 -3.87 -17.37
N VAL A 420 -39.34 -2.57 -17.06
CA VAL A 420 -38.42 -1.60 -17.69
C VAL A 420 -37.06 -1.72 -17.04
N ARG A 421 -35.98 -1.78 -17.85
CA ARG A 421 -34.59 -1.70 -17.33
C ARG A 421 -34.31 -0.27 -16.92
N ILE A 422 -34.00 -0.04 -15.64
CA ILE A 422 -33.72 1.29 -15.08
C ILE A 422 -32.38 1.28 -14.35
N ALA A 423 -31.56 2.33 -14.50
CA ALA A 423 -30.27 2.38 -13.85
C ALA A 423 -29.83 3.82 -13.51
N SER A 424 -29.21 3.97 -12.34
CA SER A 424 -28.31 5.08 -12.00
C SER A 424 -26.86 4.63 -12.12
N LEU A 425 -25.95 5.59 -12.23
CA LEU A 425 -24.52 5.39 -12.35
C LEU A 425 -23.77 6.35 -11.42
N ALA A 426 -22.68 5.89 -10.80
CA ALA A 426 -21.90 6.73 -9.89
C ALA A 426 -21.25 7.90 -10.63
N HIS A 427 -20.87 7.71 -11.90
CA HIS A 427 -20.26 8.74 -12.74
C HIS A 427 -21.08 10.04 -12.81
N THR A 428 -22.41 9.96 -12.98
CA THR A 428 -23.25 11.16 -13.06
C THR A 428 -23.42 11.82 -11.70
N LEU A 429 -23.70 11.01 -10.68
CA LEU A 429 -23.88 11.47 -9.30
C LEU A 429 -22.62 12.17 -8.76
N HIS A 430 -21.44 11.62 -9.04
CA HIS A 430 -20.17 12.13 -8.56
C HIS A 430 -19.65 13.35 -9.33
N LEU A 431 -20.16 13.61 -10.54
CA LEU A 431 -19.82 14.77 -11.37
C LEU A 431 -20.89 15.88 -11.36
N ASP A 432 -21.84 15.80 -10.44
CA ASP A 432 -22.87 16.83 -10.26
C ASP A 432 -22.29 18.06 -9.57
N GLU A 433 -22.03 19.11 -10.35
CA GLU A 433 -21.48 20.40 -9.88
C GLU A 433 -22.38 21.11 -8.85
N ARG A 434 -23.66 20.73 -8.73
CA ARG A 434 -24.56 21.28 -7.70
C ARG A 434 -24.24 20.76 -6.30
N VAL A 435 -23.57 19.60 -6.21
CA VAL A 435 -23.23 18.92 -4.94
C VAL A 435 -21.72 18.89 -4.73
N TYR A 436 -20.95 18.76 -5.80
CA TYR A 436 -19.50 18.77 -5.75
C TYR A 436 -18.98 19.95 -6.57
N PRO A 437 -18.77 21.13 -5.98
CA PRO A 437 -18.15 22.24 -6.69
C PRO A 437 -16.79 21.85 -7.26
N ASP A 438 -16.55 22.24 -8.51
CA ASP A 438 -15.40 21.81 -9.32
C ASP A 438 -15.28 20.28 -9.34
N ALA A 439 -16.36 19.58 -9.68
CA ALA A 439 -16.50 18.13 -9.49
C ALA A 439 -15.38 17.32 -10.18
N ARG A 440 -14.77 17.86 -11.24
CA ARG A 440 -13.66 17.21 -11.97
C ARG A 440 -12.30 17.38 -11.32
N ARG A 441 -12.15 18.35 -10.41
CA ARG A 441 -10.92 18.57 -9.64
C ARG A 441 -10.85 17.54 -8.53
N TRP A 442 -9.67 16.91 -8.39
CA TRP A 442 -9.36 16.11 -7.21
C TRP A 442 -9.01 17.07 -6.08
N ASP A 443 -9.90 17.19 -5.11
CA ASP A 443 -9.74 18.05 -3.96
C ASP A 443 -10.14 17.29 -2.70
N HIS A 444 -9.16 16.74 -1.99
CA HIS A 444 -9.39 16.00 -0.76
C HIS A 444 -9.92 16.92 0.37
N ALA A 445 -9.61 18.23 0.32
CA ALA A 445 -9.99 19.16 1.39
C ALA A 445 -11.51 19.32 1.52
N ARG A 446 -12.29 18.99 0.47
CA ARG A 446 -13.76 18.97 0.54
C ARG A 446 -14.34 18.00 1.59
N TRP A 447 -13.51 17.08 2.08
CA TRP A 447 -13.86 16.11 3.11
C TRP A 447 -13.22 16.43 4.47
N LEU A 448 -12.48 17.55 4.60
CA LEU A 448 -11.82 17.98 5.84
C LEU A 448 -12.66 19.03 6.59
N GLY A 449 -12.95 18.79 7.88
CA GLY A 449 -13.54 19.77 8.80
C GLY A 449 -15.08 19.82 8.89
N ARG A 450 -15.57 20.60 9.87
CA ARG A 450 -17.00 20.84 10.24
C ARG A 450 -17.90 21.29 9.08
N GLU A 451 -17.36 21.69 7.93
CA GLU A 451 -18.13 21.96 6.70
C GLU A 451 -18.75 20.67 6.11
N GLY A 452 -18.20 19.49 6.46
CA GLY A 452 -18.80 18.18 6.24
C GLY A 452 -20.09 17.92 7.05
N ASP A 453 -20.28 18.64 8.16
CA ASP A 453 -21.47 18.56 9.02
C ASP A 453 -22.57 19.56 8.64
N GLY A 454 -22.23 20.55 7.78
CA GLY A 454 -23.19 21.44 7.16
C GLY A 454 -24.14 20.72 6.19
N GLU A 455 -25.20 21.38 5.73
CA GLU A 455 -26.14 20.77 4.76
C GLU A 455 -25.42 20.28 3.50
N ASN A 456 -24.38 20.99 3.06
CA ASN A 456 -23.58 20.60 1.90
C ASN A 456 -22.83 19.28 2.11
N GLY A 457 -22.12 19.10 3.22
CA GLY A 457 -21.44 17.85 3.53
C GLY A 457 -22.39 16.66 3.72
N ARG A 458 -23.56 16.90 4.32
CA ARG A 458 -24.64 15.89 4.38
C ARG A 458 -25.17 15.53 2.98
N GLN A 459 -25.28 16.50 2.08
CA GLN A 459 -25.71 16.28 0.70
C GLN A 459 -24.66 15.48 -0.08
N MET A 460 -23.37 15.84 0.03
CA MET A 460 -22.26 15.08 -0.55
C MET A 460 -22.28 13.62 -0.08
N ASN A 461 -22.39 13.39 1.24
CA ASN A 461 -22.47 12.05 1.80
C ASN A 461 -23.69 11.26 1.29
N ARG A 462 -24.85 11.90 1.12
CA ARG A 462 -26.06 11.27 0.56
C ARG A 462 -25.90 10.91 -0.92
N GLN A 463 -25.12 11.68 -1.68
CA GLN A 463 -24.88 11.48 -3.11
C GLN A 463 -23.66 10.62 -3.41
N PHE A 464 -22.80 10.38 -2.43
CA PHE A 464 -21.63 9.51 -2.59
C PHE A 464 -22.08 8.05 -2.84
N TRP A 465 -21.78 7.54 -4.04
CA TRP A 465 -22.30 6.24 -4.50
C TRP A 465 -21.25 5.26 -5.04
N ALA A 466 -20.01 5.32 -4.54
CA ALA A 466 -18.94 4.40 -4.97
C ALA A 466 -19.20 2.93 -4.60
N PHE A 467 -20.01 2.66 -3.58
CA PHE A 467 -20.33 1.32 -3.07
C PHE A 467 -21.78 0.89 -3.35
N GLY A 468 -22.53 1.67 -4.13
CA GLY A 468 -23.97 1.49 -4.30
C GLY A 468 -24.77 1.80 -3.03
N SER A 469 -26.05 1.41 -3.01
CA SER A 469 -26.94 1.67 -1.86
C SER A 469 -28.03 0.60 -1.69
N GLY A 470 -28.73 0.64 -0.55
CA GLY A 470 -29.86 -0.25 -0.25
C GLY A 470 -29.43 -1.69 0.08
N GLY A 471 -30.37 -2.63 -0.02
CA GLY A 471 -30.12 -4.04 0.34
C GLY A 471 -28.99 -4.71 -0.45
N ARG A 472 -28.69 -4.18 -1.65
CA ARG A 472 -27.66 -4.66 -2.58
C ARG A 472 -26.34 -3.86 -2.56
N MET A 473 -26.15 -2.96 -1.58
CA MET A 473 -24.89 -2.24 -1.36
C MET A 473 -23.72 -3.23 -1.19
N CYS A 474 -22.53 -2.84 -1.64
CA CYS A 474 -21.30 -3.62 -1.55
C CYS A 474 -21.09 -4.19 -0.13
N ILE A 475 -21.04 -5.52 -0.03
CA ILE A 475 -20.80 -6.23 1.23
C ILE A 475 -19.40 -5.96 1.78
N GLY A 476 -18.41 -5.87 0.89
CA GLY A 476 -17.00 -5.74 1.22
C GLY A 476 -16.53 -4.30 1.42
N SER A 477 -17.43 -3.32 1.48
CA SER A 477 -17.08 -1.89 1.59
C SER A 477 -16.17 -1.60 2.78
N ASN A 478 -16.50 -2.11 3.97
CA ASN A 478 -15.66 -1.94 5.15
C ASN A 478 -14.30 -2.63 4.99
N PHE A 479 -14.27 -3.86 4.47
CA PHE A 479 -13.03 -4.60 4.23
C PHE A 479 -12.11 -3.87 3.24
N ALA A 480 -12.68 -3.37 2.15
CA ALA A 480 -11.95 -2.59 1.15
C ALA A 480 -11.39 -1.30 1.74
N LEU A 481 -12.19 -0.52 2.49
CA LEU A 481 -11.74 0.72 3.12
C LEU A 481 -10.62 0.46 4.14
N THR A 482 -10.77 -0.54 5.00
CA THR A 482 -9.73 -0.92 5.97
C THR A 482 -8.45 -1.36 5.25
N GLY A 483 -8.56 -2.19 4.20
CA GLY A 483 -7.41 -2.65 3.41
C GLY A 483 -6.68 -1.51 2.70
N ILE A 484 -7.43 -0.62 2.03
CA ILE A 484 -6.88 0.57 1.34
C ILE A 484 -6.15 1.46 2.35
N LYS A 485 -6.79 1.79 3.49
CA LYS A 485 -6.18 2.62 4.54
C LYS A 485 -4.90 2.01 5.09
N ASN A 486 -4.90 0.70 5.38
CA ASN A 486 -3.71 -0.01 5.87
C ASN A 486 -2.56 0.01 4.85
N ILE A 487 -2.84 -0.20 3.56
CA ILE A 487 -1.82 -0.17 2.50
C ILE A 487 -1.25 1.24 2.36
N VAL A 488 -2.11 2.26 2.31
CA VAL A 488 -1.70 3.67 2.24
C VAL A 488 -0.83 4.03 3.45
N ALA A 489 -1.26 3.66 4.66
CA ALA A 489 -0.47 3.86 5.87
C ALA A 489 0.90 3.19 5.80
N ALA A 490 0.94 1.90 5.44
CA ALA A 490 2.19 1.14 5.33
C ALA A 490 3.17 1.79 4.33
N ILE A 491 2.67 2.31 3.20
CA ILE A 491 3.50 2.97 2.19
C ILE A 491 3.96 4.33 2.70
N TYR A 492 3.04 5.24 3.05
CA TYR A 492 3.38 6.64 3.28
C TYR A 492 3.99 6.93 4.65
N THR A 493 3.89 6.00 5.62
CA THR A 493 4.73 6.05 6.82
C THR A 493 6.20 5.73 6.49
N ASN A 494 6.47 4.80 5.56
CA ASN A 494 7.83 4.30 5.29
C ASN A 494 8.54 5.00 4.12
N PHE A 495 7.80 5.50 3.14
CA PHE A 495 8.33 5.96 1.85
C PHE A 495 7.67 7.25 1.37
N THR A 496 8.44 8.08 0.68
CA THR A 496 7.88 9.10 -0.20
C THR A 496 7.85 8.60 -1.64
N THR A 497 6.85 9.02 -2.42
CA THR A 497 6.67 8.61 -3.81
C THR A 497 6.68 9.79 -4.77
N ALA A 498 7.23 9.58 -5.97
CA ALA A 498 7.20 10.52 -7.09
C ALA A 498 6.88 9.80 -8.40
N VAL A 499 6.17 10.46 -9.32
CA VAL A 499 5.83 9.90 -10.63
C VAL A 499 7.09 9.78 -11.50
N VAL A 500 7.27 8.61 -12.12
CA VAL A 500 8.27 8.37 -13.16
C VAL A 500 7.59 8.33 -14.53
N ASP A 501 6.50 7.57 -14.66
CA ASP A 501 5.66 7.50 -15.85
C ASP A 501 4.20 7.29 -15.45
N ASP A 502 3.33 8.20 -15.89
CA ASP A 502 1.88 8.15 -15.70
C ASP A 502 1.10 8.15 -17.03
N ALA A 503 1.74 7.71 -18.12
CA ALA A 503 1.08 7.54 -19.41
C ALA A 503 -0.13 6.60 -19.29
N GLY A 504 -1.31 7.08 -19.70
CA GLY A 504 -2.54 6.31 -19.66
C GLY A 504 -3.25 6.28 -18.31
N MET A 505 -2.96 7.19 -17.38
CA MET A 505 -3.73 7.37 -16.13
C MET A 505 -5.13 7.99 -16.32
N GLU A 506 -5.60 8.12 -17.55
CA GLU A 506 -6.99 8.47 -17.85
C GLU A 506 -7.90 7.29 -17.51
N GLN A 507 -8.99 7.56 -16.78
CA GLN A 507 -9.93 6.51 -16.44
C GLN A 507 -10.76 6.08 -17.67
N THR A 508 -10.76 4.78 -17.96
CA THR A 508 -11.58 4.20 -19.02
C THR A 508 -13.07 4.29 -18.71
N ASP A 509 -13.93 4.24 -19.72
CA ASP A 509 -15.39 4.33 -19.56
C ASP A 509 -16.03 2.95 -19.74
N GLY A 510 -16.84 2.53 -18.77
CA GLY A 510 -17.49 1.23 -18.75
C GLY A 510 -18.15 0.94 -17.41
N TYR A 511 -18.55 -0.33 -17.22
CA TYR A 511 -19.08 -0.78 -15.93
C TYR A 511 -17.99 -0.78 -14.84
N SER A 512 -16.82 -1.36 -15.15
CA SER A 512 -15.58 -1.25 -14.38
C SER A 512 -14.60 -0.36 -15.16
N SER A 513 -13.87 0.50 -14.46
CA SER A 513 -13.10 1.59 -15.06
C SER A 513 -11.72 1.74 -14.40
N ARG A 514 -10.68 1.41 -15.18
CA ARG A 514 -9.27 1.39 -14.77
C ARG A 514 -8.48 2.50 -15.46
N PRO A 515 -7.20 2.74 -15.08
CA PRO A 515 -6.28 3.48 -15.93
C PRO A 515 -6.20 2.87 -17.34
N ALA A 516 -6.32 3.67 -18.39
CA ALA A 516 -6.23 3.23 -19.78
C ALA A 516 -4.89 2.56 -20.14
N GLY A 517 -3.80 2.92 -19.44
CA GLY A 517 -2.47 2.33 -19.63
C GLY A 517 -2.24 1.03 -18.85
N ASP A 518 -3.14 0.68 -17.92
CA ASP A 518 -3.03 -0.44 -16.98
C ASP A 518 -1.67 -0.52 -16.22
N LYS A 519 -0.98 0.62 -16.10
CA LYS A 519 0.34 0.75 -15.48
C LYS A 519 0.50 2.12 -14.83
N LEU A 520 1.31 2.16 -13.78
CA LEU A 520 1.81 3.39 -13.17
C LEU A 520 3.22 3.14 -12.64
N TYR A 521 4.20 3.95 -13.05
CA TYR A 521 5.57 3.82 -12.58
C TYR A 521 5.90 4.90 -11.56
N LEU A 522 6.25 4.49 -10.34
CA LEU A 522 6.62 5.39 -9.25
C LEU A 522 8.06 5.15 -8.79
N ARG A 523 8.68 6.21 -8.26
CA ARG A 523 9.94 6.13 -7.52
C ARG A 523 9.66 6.22 -6.03
N PHE A 524 10.12 5.21 -5.29
CA PHE A 524 10.06 5.20 -3.83
C PHE A 524 11.37 5.71 -3.24
N THR A 525 11.29 6.56 -2.22
CA THR A 525 12.44 7.00 -1.42
C THR A 525 12.15 6.70 0.04
N ALA A 526 13.02 5.94 0.72
CA ALA A 526 12.81 5.57 2.11
C ALA A 526 13.00 6.76 3.04
N ALA A 527 12.05 7.01 3.95
CA ALA A 527 12.09 8.13 4.88
C ALA A 527 13.33 8.05 5.82
N ALA A 528 13.71 6.84 6.23
CA ALA A 528 14.91 6.61 7.04
C ALA A 528 16.20 7.02 6.31
N ALA A 529 16.29 6.84 4.98
CA ALA A 529 17.47 7.24 4.22
C ALA A 529 17.65 8.77 4.24
N VAL A 530 16.55 9.53 4.18
CA VAL A 530 16.57 11.00 4.28
C VAL A 530 17.03 11.45 5.67
N ALA A 531 16.53 10.81 6.73
CA ALA A 531 16.93 11.12 8.10
C ALA A 531 18.42 10.82 8.35
N THR A 532 18.93 9.68 7.88
CA THR A 532 20.36 9.33 8.01
C THR A 532 21.24 10.33 7.27
N VAL A 533 20.88 10.70 6.03
CA VAL A 533 21.65 11.71 5.27
C VAL A 533 21.62 13.07 5.95
N ALA A 534 20.49 13.50 6.51
CA ALA A 534 20.38 14.77 7.22
C ALA A 534 21.27 14.81 8.48
N VAL A 535 21.27 13.74 9.28
CA VAL A 535 22.16 13.61 10.44
C VAL A 535 23.62 13.59 10.02
N ASP A 536 23.97 12.80 9.01
CA ASP A 536 25.35 12.72 8.52
C ASP A 536 25.84 14.10 8.05
N VAL A 537 25.02 14.89 7.34
CA VAL A 537 25.36 16.26 6.94
C VAL A 537 25.62 17.17 8.16
N MET A 538 24.88 17.00 9.25
CA MET A 538 25.03 17.83 10.46
C MET A 538 26.21 17.41 11.34
N VAL A 539 26.47 16.11 11.46
CA VAL A 539 27.51 15.54 12.35
C VAL A 539 28.88 15.49 11.68
N HIS A 540 28.95 15.37 10.35
CA HIS A 540 30.22 15.21 9.62
C HIS A 540 31.29 16.29 9.89
N PRO A 541 30.95 17.58 10.13
CA PRO A 541 31.94 18.57 10.59
C PRO A 541 32.61 18.19 11.92
N MET A 542 31.86 17.65 12.88
CA MET A 542 32.39 17.19 14.17
C MET A 542 33.26 15.95 14.00
N ASP A 543 32.83 14.99 13.18
CA ASP A 543 33.63 13.80 12.83
C ASP A 543 35.00 14.17 12.25
N THR A 544 35.03 15.18 11.38
CA THR A 544 36.28 15.66 10.78
C THR A 544 37.22 16.25 11.83
N ILE A 545 36.70 17.01 12.80
CA ILE A 545 37.49 17.56 13.90
C ILE A 545 37.98 16.43 14.83
N ILE A 546 37.12 15.50 15.21
CA ILE A 546 37.47 14.33 16.05
C ILE A 546 38.59 13.53 15.39
N THR A 547 38.46 13.23 14.10
CA THR A 547 39.46 12.46 13.34
C THR A 547 40.82 13.18 13.32
N ARG A 548 40.83 14.51 13.15
CA ARG A 548 42.07 15.33 13.21
C ARG A 548 42.66 15.40 14.61
N VAL A 549 41.83 15.45 15.65
CA VAL A 549 42.27 15.47 17.06
C VAL A 549 42.85 14.12 17.49
N GLN A 550 42.29 13.02 17.00
CA GLN A 550 42.76 11.66 17.28
C GLN A 550 43.96 11.26 16.40
N SER A 551 44.22 12.01 15.32
CA SER A 551 45.34 11.74 14.40
C SER A 551 46.71 11.81 15.09
N PRO A 552 47.69 11.00 14.65
CA PRO A 552 49.06 11.08 15.16
C PRO A 552 49.72 12.43 14.83
N ALA A 553 49.27 13.09 13.76
CA ALA A 553 49.75 14.41 13.34
C ALA A 553 49.13 15.59 14.13
N TYR A 554 48.30 15.33 15.14
CA TYR A 554 47.61 16.37 15.90
C TYR A 554 48.55 17.45 16.47
N LYS A 555 49.63 17.02 17.14
CA LYS A 555 50.57 17.95 17.79
C LYS A 555 51.39 18.77 16.78
N THR A 556 51.58 18.26 15.56
CA THR A 556 52.45 18.86 14.55
C THR A 556 51.69 19.71 13.53
N GLN A 557 50.46 19.33 13.17
CA GLN A 557 49.69 19.97 12.09
C GLN A 557 48.48 20.80 12.58
N TYR A 558 47.94 20.47 13.76
CA TYR A 558 46.65 21.01 14.20
C TYR A 558 46.72 21.82 15.50
N ARG A 559 47.90 21.90 16.13
CA ARG A 559 48.15 22.65 17.35
C ARG A 559 49.35 23.58 17.20
N GLN A 560 49.20 24.84 17.58
CA GLN A 560 50.27 25.82 17.60
C GLN A 560 51.13 25.67 18.86
N ARG A 561 52.38 26.18 18.81
CA ARG A 561 53.32 26.14 19.95
C ARG A 561 52.82 26.88 21.20
N ASN A 562 51.95 27.86 21.04
CA ASN A 562 51.30 28.62 22.12
C ASN A 562 50.08 27.89 22.75
N GLY A 563 49.74 26.68 22.28
CA GLY A 563 48.60 25.91 22.77
C GLY A 563 47.27 26.18 22.07
N LEU A 564 47.18 27.18 21.19
CA LEU A 564 45.98 27.47 20.38
C LEU A 564 45.83 26.50 19.20
N PHE A 565 44.60 26.36 18.70
CA PHE A 565 44.31 25.52 17.53
C PHE A 565 44.82 26.17 16.23
N HIS A 566 45.39 25.36 15.34
CA HIS A 566 45.77 25.82 14.01
C HIS A 566 44.55 25.92 13.10
N ARG A 567 44.49 26.91 12.18
CA ARG A 567 43.36 27.11 11.24
C ARG A 567 43.03 25.85 10.42
N ASN A 568 44.04 25.04 10.11
CA ASN A 568 43.91 23.78 9.38
C ASN A 568 42.98 22.76 10.08
N LEU A 569 42.73 22.90 11.39
CA LEU A 569 41.78 22.06 12.12
C LEU A 569 40.34 22.26 11.61
N PHE A 570 40.00 23.47 11.14
CA PHE A 570 38.63 23.86 10.77
C PHE A 570 38.43 24.04 9.25
N LEU A 571 39.46 23.87 8.42
CA LEU A 571 39.33 23.97 6.96
C LEU A 571 38.83 22.65 6.36
N GLY A 572 37.90 22.71 5.41
CA GLY A 572 37.42 21.52 4.69
C GLY A 572 36.67 20.50 5.56
N LEU A 573 35.76 20.96 6.43
CA LEU A 573 35.03 20.11 7.38
C LEU A 573 34.12 19.06 6.73
N TYR A 574 33.77 19.21 5.45
CA TYR A 574 32.98 18.24 4.66
C TYR A 574 33.83 17.29 3.81
N GLN A 575 35.16 17.33 3.98
CA GLN A 575 36.07 16.43 3.27
C GLN A 575 35.81 14.98 3.69
N GLY A 576 35.73 14.07 2.72
CA GLY A 576 35.44 12.66 2.98
C GLY A 576 33.96 12.29 3.08
N PHE A 577 33.02 13.23 2.85
CA PHE A 577 31.58 12.95 2.95
C PHE A 577 31.06 11.97 1.87
N GLY A 578 31.60 12.02 0.64
CA GLY A 578 31.18 11.17 -0.47
C GLY A 578 31.22 9.66 -0.17
N PRO A 579 32.35 9.12 0.33
CA PRO A 579 32.44 7.73 0.78
C PRO A 579 31.38 7.34 1.82
N THR A 580 31.08 8.20 2.79
CA THR A 580 30.04 7.96 3.81
C THR A 580 28.66 7.81 3.18
N LEU A 581 28.27 8.71 2.27
CA LEU A 581 27.00 8.64 1.55
C LEU A 581 26.88 7.36 0.70
N LEU A 582 27.95 7.02 -0.02
CA LEU A 582 27.98 5.86 -0.94
C LEU A 582 27.90 4.52 -0.21
N ALA A 583 28.44 4.41 1.01
CA ALA A 583 28.42 3.16 1.78
C ALA A 583 27.27 3.07 2.78
N GLY A 584 26.75 4.18 3.29
CA GLY A 584 25.69 4.21 4.30
C GLY A 584 24.39 3.55 3.83
N ILE A 585 23.96 3.84 2.58
CA ILE A 585 22.72 3.27 2.01
C ILE A 585 22.87 1.74 1.79
N PRO A 586 23.91 1.23 1.09
CA PRO A 586 24.11 -0.22 0.95
C PRO A 586 24.31 -0.95 2.28
N ALA A 587 24.99 -0.35 3.25
CA ALA A 587 25.20 -0.96 4.55
C ALA A 587 23.89 -1.12 5.33
N SER A 588 23.04 -0.10 5.30
CA SER A 588 21.71 -0.18 5.91
C SER A 588 20.84 -1.24 5.25
N ALA A 589 20.87 -1.32 3.90
CA ALA A 589 20.15 -2.36 3.17
C ALA A 589 20.63 -3.78 3.52
N ALA A 590 21.95 -3.98 3.58
CA ALA A 590 22.55 -5.26 3.93
C ALA A 590 22.27 -5.66 5.39
N PHE A 591 22.27 -4.70 6.31
CA PHE A 591 21.89 -4.92 7.70
C PHE A 591 20.49 -5.57 7.77
N PHE A 592 19.49 -4.92 7.18
CA PHE A 592 18.12 -5.42 7.23
C PHE A 592 17.95 -6.75 6.48
N PHE A 593 18.62 -6.92 5.34
CA PHE A 593 18.59 -8.18 4.59
C PHE A 593 19.14 -9.36 5.42
N VAL A 594 20.33 -9.20 6.02
CA VAL A 594 20.95 -10.26 6.81
C VAL A 594 20.18 -10.51 8.10
N TYR A 595 19.63 -9.47 8.72
CA TYR A 595 18.79 -9.60 9.90
C TYR A 595 17.56 -10.49 9.63
N GLU A 596 16.84 -10.23 8.53
CA GLU A 596 15.65 -11.00 8.15
C GLU A 596 16.01 -12.41 7.63
N ALA A 597 17.07 -12.55 6.84
CA ALA A 597 17.55 -13.87 6.41
C ALA A 597 17.98 -14.75 7.59
N SER A 598 18.61 -14.15 8.61
CA SER A 598 19.00 -14.87 9.84
C SER A 598 17.79 -15.30 10.66
N LYS A 599 16.78 -14.43 10.81
CA LYS A 599 15.52 -14.77 11.48
C LYS A 599 14.79 -15.92 10.80
N THR A 600 14.60 -15.85 9.48
CA THR A 600 13.90 -16.90 8.73
C THR A 600 14.60 -18.26 8.84
N LEU A 601 15.92 -18.29 9.05
CA LEU A 601 16.68 -19.51 9.32
C LEU A 601 16.40 -20.08 10.72
N PHE A 602 16.28 -19.22 11.74
CA PHE A 602 15.86 -19.61 13.09
C PHE A 602 14.40 -20.10 13.12
N ASP A 603 13.54 -19.54 12.28
CA ASP A 603 12.12 -19.93 12.17
C ASP A 603 11.92 -21.23 11.36
N ARG A 604 12.77 -21.52 10.36
CA ARG A 604 12.58 -22.65 9.43
C ARG A 604 13.38 -23.92 9.72
N GLY A 605 14.33 -23.96 10.67
CA GLY A 605 15.12 -25.19 10.89
C GLY A 605 15.84 -25.32 12.24
N HIS A 606 15.74 -26.53 12.83
CA HIS A 606 16.54 -27.20 13.90
C HIS A 606 17.12 -26.45 15.12
N LEU A 607 17.02 -25.12 15.21
CA LEU A 607 17.51 -24.26 16.29
C LEU A 607 16.37 -23.64 17.13
N GLY A 608 15.17 -24.21 17.08
CA GLY A 608 13.99 -23.76 17.83
C GLY A 608 14.09 -23.89 19.36
N SER A 609 15.23 -24.33 19.89
CA SER A 609 15.53 -24.39 21.33
C SER A 609 16.16 -23.10 21.88
N ILE A 610 16.53 -22.15 21.03
CA ILE A 610 17.11 -20.87 21.46
C ILE A 610 15.97 -19.90 21.80
N PRO A 611 15.96 -19.29 23.00
CA PRO A 611 15.01 -18.25 23.35
C PRO A 611 15.00 -17.11 22.32
N LEU A 612 13.81 -16.69 21.91
CA LEU A 612 13.58 -15.66 20.90
C LEU A 612 14.42 -14.36 21.07
N PRO A 613 14.62 -13.83 22.30
CA PRO A 613 15.50 -12.66 22.50
C PRO A 613 16.95 -12.91 22.10
N ILE A 614 17.45 -14.14 22.29
CA ILE A 614 18.82 -14.55 21.93
C ILE A 614 18.93 -14.71 20.42
N ALA A 615 17.93 -15.31 19.77
CA ALA A 615 17.88 -15.42 18.31
C ALA A 615 17.88 -14.03 17.63
N HIS A 616 17.14 -13.07 18.19
CA HIS A 616 17.16 -11.68 17.71
C HIS A 616 18.48 -10.96 17.98
N ALA A 617 19.10 -11.17 19.14
CA ALA A 617 20.42 -10.62 19.45
C ALA A 617 21.49 -11.18 18.50
N MET A 618 21.47 -12.48 18.22
CA MET A 618 22.39 -13.13 17.28
C MET A 618 22.17 -12.65 15.84
N SER A 619 20.91 -12.52 15.42
CA SER A 619 20.55 -11.99 14.09
C SER A 619 20.96 -10.53 13.94
N GLY A 620 20.76 -9.72 14.99
CA GLY A 620 21.20 -8.32 15.04
C GLY A 620 22.73 -8.20 14.97
N ALA A 621 23.46 -9.08 15.68
CA ALA A 621 24.91 -9.12 15.62
C ALA A 621 25.44 -9.53 14.25
N ALA A 622 24.84 -10.53 13.60
CA ALA A 622 25.20 -10.95 12.24
C ALA A 622 24.95 -9.85 11.20
N ALA A 623 23.82 -9.14 11.34
CA ALA A 623 23.48 -7.98 10.52
C ALA A 623 24.49 -6.83 10.70
N ASP A 624 24.85 -6.50 11.93
CA ASP A 624 25.78 -5.41 12.23
C ASP A 624 27.20 -5.72 11.74
N LEU A 625 27.65 -6.97 11.84
CA LEU A 625 28.92 -7.42 11.25
C LEU A 625 28.96 -7.17 9.74
N THR A 626 27.88 -7.50 9.05
CA THR A 626 27.76 -7.31 7.59
C THR A 626 27.74 -5.83 7.24
N ALA A 627 26.97 -5.02 7.98
CA ALA A 627 26.94 -3.57 7.79
C ALA A 627 28.31 -2.93 8.03
N CYS A 628 29.01 -3.32 9.11
CA CYS A 628 30.37 -2.88 9.41
C CYS A 628 31.35 -3.24 8.30
N ALA A 629 31.18 -4.39 7.64
CA ALA A 629 32.05 -4.83 6.55
C ALA A 629 31.91 -3.94 5.31
N ILE A 630 30.69 -3.46 5.04
CA ILE A 630 30.40 -2.52 3.94
C ILE A 630 30.89 -1.10 4.27
N ILE A 631 30.73 -0.68 5.53
CA ILE A 631 31.11 0.68 5.99
C ILE A 631 32.64 0.84 6.09
N ASN A 632 33.38 -0.20 6.51
CA ASN A 632 34.79 -0.04 6.86
C ASN A 632 35.68 0.52 5.72
N PRO A 633 35.59 0.05 4.47
CA PRO A 633 36.36 0.62 3.36
C PRO A 633 36.08 2.11 3.14
N ALA A 634 34.81 2.52 3.24
CA ALA A 634 34.41 3.91 3.09
C ALA A 634 34.92 4.79 4.23
N GLU A 635 34.91 4.28 5.46
CA GLU A 635 35.47 4.95 6.64
C GLU A 635 36.99 5.14 6.55
N VAL A 636 37.73 4.16 6.01
CA VAL A 636 39.18 4.31 5.75
C VAL A 636 39.43 5.44 4.75
N LEU A 637 38.64 5.51 3.66
CA LEU A 637 38.74 6.59 2.67
C LEU A 637 38.35 7.95 3.26
N LYS A 638 37.26 8.01 4.04
CA LYS A 638 36.78 9.22 4.74
C LYS A 638 37.87 9.80 5.64
N GLN A 639 38.41 8.99 6.56
CA GLN A 639 39.37 9.45 7.57
C GLN A 639 40.70 9.88 6.95
N ASN A 640 41.23 9.15 5.96
CA ASN A 640 42.45 9.54 5.25
C ASN A 640 42.23 10.82 4.42
N ALA A 641 41.05 10.98 3.81
CA ALA A 641 40.69 12.23 3.15
C ALA A 641 40.64 13.38 4.17
N GLN A 642 40.00 13.23 5.32
CA GLN A 642 39.83 14.29 6.34
C GLN A 642 41.15 14.88 6.87
N VAL A 643 42.25 14.12 6.85
CA VAL A 643 43.58 14.53 7.37
C VAL A 643 44.51 15.09 6.27
N SER A 644 44.17 14.96 4.98
CA SER A 644 45.03 15.30 3.82
C SER A 644 45.22 16.82 3.54
N THR A 645 45.07 17.71 4.53
CA THR A 645 44.93 19.18 4.35
C THR A 645 46.19 19.93 3.90
N THR A 646 47.40 19.33 3.95
CA THR A 646 48.66 20.09 3.80
C THR A 646 49.40 19.85 2.47
N GLU A 647 49.01 18.84 1.68
CA GLU A 647 49.65 18.60 0.37
C GLU A 647 48.89 19.32 -0.75
N ARG A 648 49.56 20.22 -1.48
CA ARG A 648 49.00 20.86 -2.68
C ARG A 648 48.48 19.78 -3.63
N LEU A 649 47.19 19.87 -4.00
CA LEU A 649 46.63 19.05 -5.08
C LEU A 649 47.42 19.34 -6.35
N LEU A 650 47.85 18.28 -7.05
CA LEU A 650 48.55 18.42 -8.33
C LEU A 650 47.64 19.11 -9.37
N PRO A 651 48.19 19.83 -10.36
CA PRO A 651 47.39 20.42 -11.44
C PRO A 651 46.50 19.37 -12.10
N GLY A 652 45.18 19.55 -12.05
CA GLY A 652 44.18 18.60 -12.58
C GLY A 652 43.46 17.71 -11.56
N GLN A 653 43.88 17.68 -10.29
CA GLN A 653 43.15 16.97 -9.22
C GLN A 653 42.11 17.88 -8.55
N ARG A 654 40.82 17.51 -8.63
CA ARG A 654 39.70 18.31 -8.08
C ARG A 654 39.21 17.87 -6.68
N SER A 655 39.64 16.72 -6.14
CA SER A 655 39.17 16.21 -4.84
C SER A 655 40.20 15.36 -4.09
N HIS A 656 40.36 15.61 -2.79
CA HIS A 656 41.21 14.80 -1.89
C HIS A 656 40.74 13.36 -1.74
N VAL A 657 39.43 13.10 -1.83
CA VAL A 657 38.87 11.73 -1.78
C VAL A 657 39.35 10.91 -2.98
N LEU A 658 39.39 11.52 -4.16
CA LEU A 658 39.83 10.85 -5.39
C LEU A 658 41.33 10.54 -5.35
N LYS A 659 42.12 11.44 -4.72
CA LYS A 659 43.55 11.22 -4.46
C LYS A 659 43.77 10.04 -3.52
N THR A 660 43.06 10.01 -2.38
CA THR A 660 43.11 8.89 -1.43
C THR A 660 42.68 7.59 -2.08
N LEU A 661 41.60 7.58 -2.87
CA LEU A 661 41.14 6.39 -3.57
C LEU A 661 42.22 5.82 -4.51
N ARG A 662 42.91 6.68 -5.28
CA ARG A 662 44.03 6.29 -6.15
C ARG A 662 45.25 5.75 -5.39
N GLN A 663 45.43 6.15 -4.13
CA GLN A 663 46.50 5.59 -3.30
C GLN A 663 46.21 4.14 -2.91
N PHE A 664 44.95 3.82 -2.65
CA PHE A 664 44.51 2.48 -2.26
C PHE A 664 44.31 1.53 -3.46
N THR A 665 44.25 2.01 -4.71
CA THR A 665 44.16 1.11 -5.88
C THR A 665 45.34 0.16 -6.02
N ARG A 666 46.53 0.56 -5.55
CA ARG A 666 47.74 -0.29 -5.56
C ARG A 666 47.71 -1.39 -4.49
N HIS A 667 46.98 -1.15 -3.39
CA HIS A 667 46.89 -2.07 -2.25
C HIS A 667 45.47 -2.08 -1.65
N PRO A 668 44.47 -2.65 -2.36
CA PRO A 668 43.06 -2.57 -1.98
C PRO A 668 42.76 -3.28 -0.65
N THR A 669 43.53 -4.30 -0.29
CA THR A 669 43.40 -5.02 0.99
C THR A 669 43.60 -4.13 2.21
N ARG A 670 44.28 -2.98 2.07
CA ARG A 670 44.47 -2.01 3.15
C ARG A 670 43.18 -1.33 3.59
N LEU A 671 42.12 -1.34 2.77
CA LEU A 671 40.81 -0.79 3.12
C LEU A 671 40.08 -1.58 4.23
N TRP A 672 40.53 -2.79 4.56
CA TRP A 672 40.01 -3.59 5.66
C TRP A 672 40.65 -3.27 7.02
N THR A 673 41.64 -2.37 7.03
CA THR A 673 42.32 -1.97 8.26
C THR A 673 41.32 -1.32 9.23
N GLY A 674 41.31 -1.79 10.49
CA GLY A 674 40.43 -1.27 11.54
C GLY A 674 39.05 -1.90 11.63
N TYR A 675 38.70 -2.88 10.78
CA TYR A 675 37.40 -3.57 10.83
C TYR A 675 37.15 -4.25 12.18
N THR A 676 38.14 -4.94 12.74
CA THR A 676 38.02 -5.61 14.04
C THR A 676 37.73 -4.63 15.18
N MET A 677 38.34 -3.44 15.13
CA MET A 677 38.09 -2.38 16.11
C MET A 677 36.75 -1.68 15.88
N LEU A 678 36.29 -1.57 14.63
CA LEU A 678 34.95 -1.06 14.31
C LEU A 678 33.87 -1.93 14.96
N VAL A 679 33.94 -3.24 14.73
CA VAL A 679 33.02 -4.22 15.33
C VAL A 679 33.09 -4.19 16.86
N ALA A 680 34.30 -4.15 17.43
CA ALA A 680 34.51 -4.10 18.87
C ALA A 680 33.91 -2.85 19.54
N SER A 681 33.80 -1.73 18.83
CA SER A 681 33.09 -0.53 19.30
C SER A 681 31.59 -0.52 19.00
N SER A 682 31.17 -1.02 17.84
CA SER A 682 29.79 -0.87 17.33
C SER A 682 28.76 -1.69 18.12
N LEU A 683 29.03 -2.99 18.29
CA LEU A 683 28.09 -3.92 18.90
C LEU A 683 27.78 -3.59 20.37
N PRO A 684 28.80 -3.39 21.24
CA PRO A 684 28.53 -3.09 22.64
C PRO A 684 28.05 -1.64 22.82
N GLY A 685 28.53 -0.70 21.99
CA GLY A 685 28.16 0.70 22.04
C GLY A 685 26.68 0.95 21.73
N THR A 686 26.16 0.29 20.69
CA THR A 686 24.74 0.41 20.31
C THR A 686 23.83 -0.17 21.40
N SER A 687 24.17 -1.37 21.88
CA SER A 687 23.41 -2.06 22.94
C SER A 687 23.34 -1.24 24.23
N LEU A 688 24.46 -0.63 24.64
CA LEU A 688 24.52 0.21 25.83
C LEU A 688 23.73 1.52 25.65
N THR A 689 23.82 2.14 24.47
CA THR A 689 23.11 3.40 24.16
C THR A 689 21.61 3.22 24.28
N PHE A 690 21.04 2.19 23.66
CA PHE A 690 19.59 1.95 23.72
C PHE A 690 19.11 1.56 25.13
N SER A 691 19.89 0.75 25.85
CA SER A 691 19.57 0.38 27.23
C SER A 691 19.55 1.59 28.16
N LEU A 692 20.53 2.48 28.02
CA LEU A 692 20.64 3.69 28.82
C LEU A 692 19.58 4.73 28.42
N TYR A 693 19.27 4.84 27.13
CA TYR A 693 18.21 5.70 26.61
C TYR A 693 16.83 5.31 27.18
N GLU A 694 16.46 4.03 27.11
CA GLU A 694 15.19 3.53 27.63
C GLU A 694 15.06 3.73 29.13
N TRP A 695 16.15 3.49 29.87
CA TRP A 695 16.19 3.71 31.31
C TRP A 695 16.03 5.20 31.67
N LEU A 696 16.76 6.09 31.00
CA LEU A 696 16.68 7.54 31.22
C LEU A 696 15.31 8.09 30.86
N LYS A 697 14.75 7.69 29.70
CA LYS A 697 13.43 8.14 29.24
C LYS A 697 12.33 7.74 30.23
N ARG A 698 12.32 6.49 30.70
CA ARG A 698 11.33 6.01 31.69
C ARG A 698 11.48 6.67 33.05
N LYS A 699 12.71 6.99 33.46
CA LYS A 699 12.97 7.68 34.73
C LYS A 699 12.50 9.15 34.66
N MET A 700 12.91 9.88 33.63
CA MET A 700 12.52 11.28 33.43
C MET A 700 11.02 11.46 33.20
N ALA A 701 10.34 10.47 32.59
CA ALA A 701 8.89 10.49 32.41
C ALA A 701 8.08 10.21 33.70
N ARG A 702 8.69 9.58 34.72
CA ARG A 702 8.02 9.29 36.01
C ARG A 702 8.11 10.43 37.01
N ASP A 703 9.11 11.30 36.88
CA ASP A 703 9.38 12.36 37.85
C ASP A 703 8.52 13.63 37.63
N ASP A 704 7.72 13.72 36.55
CA ASP A 704 6.97 14.93 36.18
C ASP A 704 5.62 14.64 35.47
N GLU A 705 4.63 14.14 36.22
CA GLU A 705 3.34 13.60 35.72
C GLU A 705 2.40 14.67 35.11
N GLU A 706 2.47 15.92 35.56
CA GLU A 706 1.66 17.04 35.03
C GLU A 706 2.27 17.68 33.76
N LEU A 707 3.61 17.71 33.65
CA LEU A 707 4.33 18.35 32.53
C LEU A 707 4.58 17.39 31.36
N ALA A 708 4.50 16.08 31.61
CA ALA A 708 4.59 15.01 30.62
C ALA A 708 3.52 15.12 29.51
N ARG A 709 2.45 15.90 29.67
CA ARG A 709 1.45 16.14 28.62
C ARG A 709 1.86 17.19 27.59
N SER A 710 2.88 18.01 27.87
CA SER A 710 3.32 19.05 26.93
C SER A 710 4.35 18.52 25.92
N ILE A 711 4.05 18.71 24.64
CA ILE A 711 4.87 18.30 23.49
C ILE A 711 6.32 18.80 23.55
N PRO A 712 6.62 20.09 23.82
CA PRO A 712 8.01 20.54 23.92
C PRO A 712 8.75 19.85 25.07
N HIS A 713 8.05 19.44 26.13
CA HIS A 713 8.66 18.69 27.23
C HIS A 713 8.96 17.25 26.84
N GLN A 714 8.04 16.52 26.21
CA GLN A 714 8.30 15.16 25.74
C GLN A 714 9.41 15.09 24.67
N MET A 715 9.43 16.06 23.76
CA MET A 715 10.52 16.24 22.79
C MET A 715 11.85 16.44 23.51
N LYS A 716 11.87 17.33 24.51
CA LYS A 716 13.05 17.61 25.31
C LYS A 716 13.48 16.39 26.11
N VAL A 717 12.57 15.63 26.71
CA VAL A 717 12.88 14.40 27.46
C VAL A 717 13.49 13.35 26.55
N SER A 718 12.91 13.10 25.38
CA SER A 718 13.44 12.10 24.43
C SER A 718 14.79 12.54 23.85
N ALA A 719 14.92 13.81 23.44
CA ALA A 719 16.17 14.35 22.90
C ALA A 719 17.29 14.37 23.95
N VAL A 720 16.99 14.77 25.18
CA VAL A 720 17.97 14.80 26.29
C VAL A 720 18.35 13.39 26.73
N SER A 721 17.38 12.48 26.84
CA SER A 721 17.66 11.07 27.19
C SER A 721 18.55 10.41 26.15
N ALA A 722 18.26 10.63 24.87
CA ALA A 722 19.06 10.15 23.76
C ALA A 722 20.47 10.76 23.74
N ALA A 723 20.57 12.07 23.92
CA ALA A 723 21.83 12.79 23.93
C ALA A 723 22.73 12.29 25.07
N VAL A 724 22.20 12.21 26.29
CA VAL A 724 22.94 11.76 27.48
C VAL A 724 23.33 10.29 27.34
N ALA A 725 22.42 9.44 26.87
CA ALA A 725 22.71 8.02 26.67
C ALA A 725 23.84 7.80 25.67
N ALA A 726 23.75 8.42 24.49
CA ALA A 726 24.75 8.26 23.44
C ALA A 726 26.10 8.91 23.80
N GLY A 727 26.08 10.09 24.42
CA GLY A 727 27.29 10.76 24.91
C GLY A 727 28.03 9.89 25.92
N CYS A 728 27.33 9.38 26.94
CA CYS A 728 27.90 8.52 27.98
C CYS A 728 28.42 7.19 27.41
N ALA A 729 27.65 6.55 26.52
CA ALA A 729 28.07 5.30 25.89
C ALA A 729 29.31 5.50 25.02
N SER A 730 29.37 6.58 24.25
CA SER A 730 30.51 6.89 23.37
C SER A 730 31.80 7.13 24.13
N CYS A 731 31.75 7.75 25.33
CA CYS A 731 32.91 7.96 26.19
C CYS A 731 33.65 6.68 26.58
N ILE A 732 32.92 5.58 26.77
CA ILE A 732 33.50 4.28 27.17
C ILE A 732 34.36 3.71 26.04
N PHE A 733 34.00 3.97 24.79
CA PHE A 733 34.67 3.43 23.61
C PHE A 733 35.71 4.37 22.99
N VAL A 734 35.95 5.57 23.55
CA VAL A 734 36.99 6.49 23.06
C VAL A 734 38.38 5.85 22.94
N PRO A 735 38.87 5.04 23.90
CA PRO A 735 40.15 4.34 23.72
C PRO A 735 40.18 3.41 22.50
N VAL A 736 39.07 2.73 22.21
CA VAL A 736 38.90 1.87 21.03
C VAL A 736 38.88 2.73 19.77
N ASP A 737 38.20 3.89 19.80
CA ASP A 737 38.12 4.82 18.68
C ASP A 737 39.47 5.45 18.33
N VAL A 738 40.27 5.85 19.31
CA VAL A 738 41.62 6.39 19.07
C VAL A 738 42.51 5.35 18.38
N VAL A 739 42.47 4.10 18.84
CA VAL A 739 43.23 2.99 18.21
C VAL A 739 42.71 2.73 16.80
N LYS A 740 41.39 2.66 16.62
CA LYS A 740 40.72 2.48 15.31
C LYS A 740 41.14 3.57 14.32
N THR A 741 41.05 4.85 14.71
CA THR A 741 41.39 6.00 13.86
C THR A 741 42.87 5.99 13.48
N ARG A 742 43.79 5.69 14.42
CA ARG A 742 45.24 5.61 14.11
C ARG A 742 45.58 4.46 13.17
N MET A 743 44.94 3.31 13.34
CA MET A 743 45.11 2.17 12.43
C MET A 743 44.66 2.53 11.00
N ARG A 744 43.50 3.19 10.87
CA ARG A 744 42.95 3.59 9.57
C ARG A 744 43.79 4.66 8.87
N LEU A 745 44.33 5.63 9.61
CA LEU A 745 45.24 6.66 9.07
C LEU A 745 46.61 6.07 8.68
N ALA A 746 47.13 5.10 9.44
CA ALA A 746 48.34 4.38 9.08
C ALA A 746 48.18 3.56 7.78
N ALA A 747 46.95 3.19 7.41
CA ALA A 747 46.66 2.48 6.17
C ALA A 747 47.05 3.31 4.92
N GLY A 748 46.90 4.63 4.97
CA GLY A 748 47.22 5.58 3.90
C GLY A 748 48.62 6.21 3.99
N GLY A 749 49.48 5.77 4.91
CA GLY A 749 50.89 6.21 4.93
C GLY A 749 51.76 5.38 3.99
N ASP A 750 52.76 6.02 3.36
CA ASP A 750 53.80 5.37 2.54
C ASP A 750 54.96 4.79 3.39
N GLU A 751 54.89 4.87 4.72
CA GLU A 751 55.95 4.32 5.57
C GLU A 751 56.04 2.79 5.46
N PRO A 752 57.26 2.24 5.24
CA PRO A 752 57.51 0.81 5.25
C PRO A 752 57.26 0.24 6.64
N ALA A 753 56.57 -0.89 6.73
CA ALA A 753 56.40 -1.59 8.00
C ALA A 753 57.78 -1.99 8.56
N ALA A 754 57.99 -1.79 9.85
CA ALA A 754 59.23 -2.19 10.52
C ALA A 754 59.51 -3.69 10.28
N PRO A 755 60.77 -4.08 10.01
CA PRO A 755 61.12 -5.48 9.77
C PRO A 755 60.95 -6.28 11.07
N THR A 756 60.11 -7.31 11.04
CA THR A 756 60.06 -8.34 12.08
C THR A 756 61.10 -9.42 11.76
N CYS A 757 61.65 -10.07 12.79
CA CYS A 757 62.65 -11.15 12.65
C CYS A 757 62.15 -12.41 11.91
N GLU A 758 60.90 -12.42 11.45
CA GLU A 758 60.32 -13.45 10.60
C GLU A 758 59.61 -12.81 9.39
N GLY A 759 60.36 -12.49 8.33
CA GLY A 759 59.97 -12.47 6.90
C GLY A 759 58.63 -11.88 6.39
N ARG A 760 57.73 -11.35 7.21
CA ARG A 760 56.43 -10.79 6.82
C ARG A 760 56.23 -9.43 7.47
N ALA A 761 56.43 -8.39 6.66
CA ALA A 761 56.10 -7.00 6.95
C ALA A 761 54.60 -6.85 7.28
N THR A 762 54.24 -7.03 8.56
CA THR A 762 52.87 -6.88 9.07
C THR A 762 52.79 -5.57 9.84
N ARG A 763 51.87 -4.69 9.44
CA ARG A 763 51.62 -3.42 10.12
C ARG A 763 51.10 -3.69 11.55
N PRO A 764 51.36 -2.79 12.51
CA PRO A 764 51.07 -3.03 13.93
C PRO A 764 49.58 -3.31 14.15
N GLY A 765 49.29 -4.42 14.84
CA GLY A 765 47.94 -4.75 15.28
C GLY A 765 47.39 -3.78 16.33
N PRO A 766 46.10 -3.88 16.71
CA PRO A 766 45.46 -2.95 17.64
C PRO A 766 46.22 -2.77 18.96
N MET A 767 46.74 -3.86 19.52
CA MET A 767 47.48 -3.84 20.78
C MET A 767 48.85 -3.14 20.66
N ALA A 768 49.48 -3.21 19.49
CA ALA A 768 50.73 -2.51 19.23
C ALA A 768 50.50 -1.00 19.09
N VAL A 769 49.42 -0.59 18.40
CA VAL A 769 49.01 0.82 18.32
C VAL A 769 48.61 1.37 19.69
N ALA A 770 47.84 0.62 20.48
CA ALA A 770 47.47 1.03 21.84
C ALA A 770 48.69 1.22 22.75
N ARG A 771 49.65 0.28 22.69
CA ARG A 771 50.91 0.36 23.45
C ARG A 771 51.76 1.56 23.00
N ASP A 772 51.77 1.86 21.71
CA ASP A 772 52.47 3.03 21.16
C ASP A 772 51.87 4.34 21.67
N VAL A 773 50.54 4.48 21.63
CA VAL A 773 49.83 5.65 22.19
C VAL A 773 50.13 5.82 23.68
N LEU A 774 50.09 4.72 24.45
CA LEU A 774 50.40 4.73 25.88
C LEU A 774 51.85 5.13 26.16
N ARG A 775 52.81 4.70 25.35
CA ARG A 775 54.23 5.06 25.50
C ARG A 775 54.51 6.51 25.13
N VAL A 776 53.94 7.01 24.03
CA VAL A 776 54.27 8.33 23.46
C VAL A 776 53.43 9.45 24.07
N GLU A 777 52.17 9.18 24.41
CA GLU A 777 51.21 10.20 24.85
C GLU A 777 50.62 9.93 26.24
N GLY A 778 50.95 8.79 26.85
CA GLY A 778 50.40 8.37 28.13
C GLY A 778 48.92 8.02 28.07
N VAL A 779 48.32 7.78 29.23
CA VAL A 779 46.88 7.45 29.36
C VAL A 779 45.99 8.55 28.78
N ARG A 780 46.40 9.82 28.87
CA ARG A 780 45.68 10.96 28.27
C ARG A 780 45.59 10.89 26.74
N GLY A 781 46.52 10.19 26.08
CA GLY A 781 46.48 9.95 24.63
C GLY A 781 45.36 9.01 24.20
N LEU A 782 45.01 8.02 25.02
CA LEU A 782 43.92 7.08 24.72
C LEU A 782 42.52 7.72 24.83
N PHE A 783 42.37 8.76 25.65
CA PHE A 783 41.12 9.50 25.81
C PHE A 783 41.11 10.82 25.02
N ARG A 784 41.95 10.92 23.98
CA ARG A 784 42.07 12.15 23.21
C ARG A 784 40.84 12.35 22.33
N GLY A 785 40.21 13.52 22.49
CA GLY A 785 38.94 13.81 21.82
C GLY A 785 37.70 13.44 22.64
N LEU A 786 37.84 12.94 23.87
CA LEU A 786 36.73 12.54 24.74
C LEU A 786 35.59 13.56 24.81
N SER A 787 35.90 14.84 25.05
CA SER A 787 34.88 15.90 25.11
C SER A 787 34.19 16.15 23.78
N LEU A 788 34.91 16.06 22.66
CA LEU A 788 34.35 16.21 21.32
C LEU A 788 33.50 15.01 20.93
N THR A 789 33.92 13.79 21.29
CA THR A 789 33.15 12.55 21.07
C THR A 789 31.89 12.51 21.92
N PHE A 790 31.96 12.97 23.17
CA PHE A 790 30.78 13.16 24.02
C PHE A 790 29.78 14.13 23.39
N VAL A 791 30.26 15.30 22.96
CA VAL A 791 29.44 16.33 22.32
C VAL A 791 28.86 15.82 20.98
N ALA A 792 29.66 15.18 20.13
CA ALA A 792 29.19 14.62 18.87
C ALA A 792 28.17 13.51 19.08
N GLY A 793 28.36 12.63 20.07
CA GLY A 793 27.38 11.61 20.45
C GLY A 793 26.08 12.23 20.98
N MET A 794 26.19 13.26 21.82
CA MET A 794 25.04 14.02 22.32
C MET A 794 24.24 14.68 21.20
N PHE A 795 24.91 15.41 20.30
CA PHE A 795 24.25 16.09 19.20
C PHE A 795 23.71 15.09 18.18
N GLY A 796 24.49 14.09 17.77
CA GLY A 796 24.08 13.11 16.77
C GLY A 796 22.83 12.34 17.19
N ALA A 797 22.84 11.72 18.37
CA ALA A 797 21.68 10.96 18.84
C ALA A 797 20.53 11.86 19.34
N GLY A 798 20.85 12.99 19.98
CA GLY A 798 19.87 13.95 20.48
C GLY A 798 19.11 14.66 19.37
N LEU A 799 19.77 15.06 18.28
CA LEU A 799 19.10 15.58 17.08
C LEU A 799 18.37 14.49 16.34
N TYR A 800 18.97 13.30 16.15
CA TYR A 800 18.30 12.22 15.43
C TYR A 800 16.98 11.81 16.10
N LEU A 801 17.02 11.49 17.41
CA LEU A 801 15.84 11.07 18.16
C LEU A 801 14.95 12.25 18.55
N GLY A 802 15.51 13.45 18.74
CA GLY A 802 14.75 14.66 19.03
C GLY A 802 14.01 15.25 17.82
N CYS A 803 14.60 15.19 16.61
CA CYS A 803 13.90 15.52 15.38
C CYS A 803 12.88 14.44 15.03
N TYR A 804 13.19 13.17 15.26
CA TYR A 804 12.24 12.07 15.06
C TYR A 804 11.00 12.21 15.95
N GLU A 805 11.17 12.33 17.28
CA GLU A 805 10.06 12.53 18.24
C GLU A 805 9.44 13.93 18.14
N GLY A 806 10.22 14.94 17.73
CA GLY A 806 9.75 16.30 17.51
C GLY A 806 8.81 16.44 16.33
N CYS A 807 9.19 15.83 15.22
CA CYS A 807 8.27 15.66 14.11
C CYS A 807 7.06 14.82 14.55
N LYS A 808 7.24 13.74 15.31
CA LYS A 808 6.11 12.94 15.83
C LYS A 808 5.11 13.77 16.65
N LEU A 809 5.59 14.66 17.53
CA LEU A 809 4.76 15.37 18.51
C LEU A 809 4.21 16.72 18.03
N TYR A 810 5.01 17.55 17.31
CA TYR A 810 4.54 18.82 16.73
C TYR A 810 3.37 18.61 15.75
N LEU A 811 3.35 17.44 15.13
CA LEU A 811 2.32 17.00 14.20
C LEU A 811 1.04 16.52 14.92
N GLY A 812 1.13 16.14 16.19
CA GLY A 812 -0.03 15.89 17.07
C GLY A 812 -0.66 17.15 17.66
N GLN A 813 0.09 18.25 17.83
CA GLN A 813 -0.44 19.50 18.43
C GLN A 813 -1.44 20.23 17.51
N LYS A 814 -1.29 20.09 16.19
CA LYS A 814 -2.19 20.71 15.21
C LYS A 814 -3.62 20.16 15.26
N GLU A 815 -3.86 19.03 15.94
CA GLU A 815 -5.20 18.48 16.17
C GLU A 815 -5.94 19.15 17.33
N GLU A 816 -5.25 19.68 18.35
CA GLU A 816 -5.91 20.36 19.49
C GLU A 816 -6.28 21.82 19.17
N ASP A 817 -5.46 22.54 18.39
CA ASP A 817 -5.76 23.92 17.97
C ASP A 817 -6.89 24.03 16.93
N ILE A 818 -7.33 22.90 16.35
CA ILE A 818 -8.47 22.83 15.42
C ILE A 818 -9.76 22.38 16.16
N ALA A 819 -9.65 21.97 17.43
CA ALA A 819 -10.77 21.53 18.27
C ALA A 819 -11.26 22.60 19.29
N VAL A 820 -10.71 23.82 19.26
CA VAL A 820 -11.25 25.03 19.93
C VAL A 820 -11.77 25.98 18.86
#